data_AF-A0A923RSE4-F1
#
_entry.id   AF-A0A923RSE4-F1
#
_cell.length_a   1.000
_cell.length_b   1.000
_cell.length_c   1.000
_cell.angle_alpha   90.00
_cell.angle_beta   90.00
_cell.angle_gamma   90.00
#
_symmetry.space_group_name_H-M   'P 1'
#
loop_
_entity.id
_entity.type
_entity.pdbx_description
1 polymer ?
#
loop_
_entity_poly.entity_id
_entity_poly.type
_entity_poly.pdbx_seq_one_letter_code
_entity_poly.pdbx_strand_id
1 'polypeptide(L)'
;MKVTKMISRKMAGGMLLGFLAVAGMVMGSQGSMTVYAAEELQGNGTADDPYVITGSEDLWQFAEIVDKSEDRNECAKVADGVTQIDTTVRGEETDLTWNPIGDPTISYKGIFDGNGTEITIHVDRESDTHAGLFGILGSSGEIRNVTTAGSVKGKFYVGGICGEANGAKIVNCNNKADVTAGDSYAGGLVGYALGAQIESDTSISNTGAITGAKSVGGLVGAGYNSTDITAHEGITNSGSVTATSDADNVGGLVGYASAMFIQANGDISNDGKIHNAANGDYRGTGGLIGYGEQVSLISQNGRIQNYGEVTAAIKGVGGIVGFLENTGARYPVQAAKGIFNMGKITGKTSVGGLLGESACYLPMTSTEGFMFNAGDVEGNGDNVGGVIGKMATKTDSGNYGNIGNVKNTGKYTGGVIGLWNITSSSLENTFNAGNVEVTGEDATDVGGIVGKFMGVNIKNCFHTTEYPLIGNGEDEKEEITGKISNCYCMEKNTSPWNGEITKTMEEFSSGEVAYLLDGSGEDRNQNLFWGQNIGTDKAPILRGKTVYQDGSTYSNTAGHLYGDPQYAWNESDMSFTAYRQCQRCDYKDTETVTATYTEEEAGCDTSGKRDYRAEFTNPAFEVQTKTVILNPLGHDYDEPQYTWNESEMSCTASRICKRCKKAENETVTTTYTEEKAGCETSGKRDYRAEFTNPVFEVQTKTVILNPLGHDTTDVVWPKDEKVHWKDCKNECGKKLEQAEHTFKTVIDRQATESTEGSSHEECNVCGYQKAAVVIPVIKKEETISGQPSDSSKNDQTTTDKNNQTADTLTVGQVVVNQADGASYTIKKNSDNVYEVEYKAPKNKKQTKIVVPDTIKINGVTYKVTSIAKNAFKNNKKLKTVTIGKNVSKIGANVFTACKKLKTITIKSTKLTAKTLSKSTFKGITKATTIKVPKKKLSAYKKLFKSRGLSSKIKVKAY
;
A
#
# COMPACT_ATOMS: atom_id res chain seq x y z
N MET A 1 -72.70 10.22 40.69
CA MET A 1 -72.14 8.86 40.86
C MET A 1 -71.93 8.22 39.49
N LYS A 2 -70.71 8.28 38.94
CA LYS A 2 -70.27 7.50 37.77
C LYS A 2 -68.96 6.81 38.17
N VAL A 3 -68.93 5.48 38.18
CA VAL A 3 -67.70 4.72 38.44
C VAL A 3 -67.01 4.47 37.11
N THR A 4 -66.10 5.39 36.73
CA THR A 4 -65.29 5.23 35.51
C THR A 4 -64.19 4.20 35.77
N LYS A 5 -64.46 2.95 35.39
CA LYS A 5 -63.59 1.80 35.68
C LYS A 5 -62.36 1.78 34.77
N MET A 6 -61.29 2.47 35.15
CA MET A 6 -59.96 2.22 34.57
C MET A 6 -59.46 0.82 34.96
N ILE A 7 -58.70 0.18 34.07
CA ILE A 7 -58.38 -1.25 34.13
C ILE A 7 -56.95 -1.44 34.63
N SER A 8 -56.76 -1.53 35.95
CA SER A 8 -55.49 -1.96 36.56
C SER A 8 -55.20 -3.44 36.24
N ARG A 9 -53.92 -3.79 36.08
CA ARG A 9 -53.43 -5.13 35.69
C ARG A 9 -52.81 -5.86 36.89
N LYS A 10 -53.61 -6.56 37.69
CA LYS A 10 -53.10 -7.61 38.62
C LYS A 10 -53.95 -8.89 38.53
N MET A 11 -53.29 -10.02 38.20
CA MET A 11 -53.82 -11.39 38.26
C MET A 11 -52.67 -12.40 38.47
N ALA A 12 -52.38 -12.77 39.73
CA ALA A 12 -51.97 -14.11 40.20
C ALA A 12 -51.37 -14.04 41.64
N GLY A 13 -52.01 -14.69 42.61
CA GLY A 13 -51.64 -14.60 44.06
C GLY A 13 -52.11 -13.28 44.69
N GLY A 14 -52.62 -13.21 45.93
CA GLY A 14 -52.67 -14.17 47.03
C GLY A 14 -51.48 -13.96 47.98
N MET A 15 -51.60 -13.36 49.17
CA MET A 15 -52.65 -13.55 50.19
C MET A 15 -53.27 -12.21 50.71
N LEU A 16 -53.92 -12.18 51.88
CA LEU A 16 -54.84 -11.11 52.34
C LEU A 16 -54.48 -10.59 53.75
N LEU A 17 -54.92 -9.34 54.06
CA LEU A 17 -55.03 -8.62 55.35
C LEU A 17 -53.81 -7.86 55.89
N GLY A 18 -54.00 -6.54 56.08
CA GLY A 18 -53.02 -5.62 56.69
C GLY A 18 -53.46 -4.14 56.73
N PHE A 19 -54.73 -3.82 57.01
CA PHE A 19 -55.23 -2.43 56.92
C PHE A 19 -54.69 -1.49 58.01
N LEU A 20 -54.07 -0.38 57.61
CA LEU A 20 -53.89 0.83 58.44
C LEU A 20 -53.72 2.08 57.55
N ALA A 21 -54.82 2.77 57.25
CA ALA A 21 -54.80 4.01 56.47
C ALA A 21 -54.86 5.23 57.40
N VAL A 22 -53.81 6.06 57.37
CA VAL A 22 -53.77 7.33 58.11
C VAL A 22 -54.41 8.44 57.26
N ALA A 23 -55.58 8.92 57.67
CA ALA A 23 -56.34 9.93 56.94
C ALA A 23 -56.21 11.33 57.56
N GLY A 24 -55.53 12.25 56.87
CA GLY A 24 -55.60 13.67 57.19
C GLY A 24 -56.90 14.28 56.69
N MET A 25 -57.67 14.96 57.56
CA MET A 25 -58.91 15.64 57.17
C MET A 25 -58.66 17.12 56.82
N VAL A 26 -59.11 17.54 55.65
CA VAL A 26 -59.40 18.95 55.33
C VAL A 26 -60.86 19.04 54.88
N MET A 27 -61.67 19.85 55.57
CA MET A 27 -63.08 20.02 55.21
C MET A 27 -63.29 21.25 54.34
N GLY A 28 -63.57 21.01 53.05
CA GLY A 28 -64.02 22.01 52.07
C GLY A 28 -65.29 21.52 51.37
N SER A 29 -66.20 22.42 51.01
CA SER A 29 -67.55 22.05 50.57
C SER A 29 -67.64 21.59 49.10
N GLN A 30 -68.46 20.56 48.86
CA GLN A 30 -68.92 20.03 47.56
C GLN A 30 -67.92 19.21 46.72
N GLY A 31 -68.01 17.89 46.89
CA GLY A 31 -68.66 17.13 45.80
C GLY A 31 -67.86 16.07 45.05
N SER A 32 -66.56 15.92 45.28
CA SER A 32 -65.82 14.73 44.82
C SER A 32 -64.79 14.30 45.85
N MET A 33 -64.80 13.02 46.22
CA MET A 33 -63.84 12.43 47.16
C MET A 33 -63.15 11.25 46.49
N THR A 34 -62.11 11.56 45.73
CA THR A 34 -61.32 10.57 44.98
C THR A 34 -60.34 9.90 45.94
N VAL A 35 -60.76 8.81 46.58
CA VAL A 35 -59.88 8.00 47.43
C VAL A 35 -58.97 7.18 46.51
N TYR A 36 -57.80 7.74 46.20
CA TYR A 36 -56.68 6.96 45.70
C TYR A 36 -56.15 6.10 46.86
N ALA A 37 -56.32 4.78 46.76
CA ALA A 37 -55.39 3.90 47.44
C ALA A 37 -54.06 4.02 46.68
N ALA A 38 -52.97 4.34 47.38
CA ALA A 38 -51.64 4.14 46.83
C ALA A 38 -51.51 2.63 46.53
N GLU A 39 -51.33 2.24 45.26
CA GLU A 39 -50.92 0.88 44.95
C GLU A 39 -49.46 0.75 45.42
N GLU A 40 -49.23 -0.05 46.47
CA GLU A 40 -47.89 -0.33 46.98
C GLU A 40 -46.95 -0.79 45.85
N LEU A 41 -45.72 -0.24 45.82
CA LEU A 41 -44.69 -0.61 44.85
C LEU A 41 -44.52 -2.13 44.79
N GLN A 42 -44.51 -2.69 43.59
CA GLN A 42 -44.30 -4.13 43.42
C GLN A 42 -42.86 -4.50 43.80
N GLY A 43 -42.70 -5.46 44.70
CA GLY A 43 -41.41 -5.90 45.26
C GLY A 43 -41.42 -5.69 46.79
N ASN A 44 -40.30 -5.97 47.44
CA ASN A 44 -40.14 -5.77 48.89
C ASN A 44 -38.91 -4.92 49.27
N GLY A 45 -38.22 -4.36 48.27
CA GLY A 45 -37.04 -3.51 48.48
C GLY A 45 -35.75 -4.26 48.76
N THR A 46 -35.72 -5.59 48.69
CA THR A 46 -34.45 -6.35 48.83
C THR A 46 -33.73 -6.49 47.48
N ALA A 47 -32.44 -6.85 47.50
CA ALA A 47 -31.68 -7.08 46.27
C ALA A 47 -32.19 -8.28 45.42
N ASP A 48 -32.89 -9.24 46.03
CA ASP A 48 -33.50 -10.39 45.34
C ASP A 48 -34.93 -10.10 44.82
N ASP A 49 -35.65 -9.14 45.43
CA ASP A 49 -37.00 -8.71 45.05
C ASP A 49 -37.16 -7.17 45.15
N PRO A 50 -36.45 -6.41 44.30
CA PRO A 50 -36.38 -4.95 44.39
C PRO A 50 -37.70 -4.28 43.95
N TYR A 51 -37.96 -3.07 44.44
CA TYR A 51 -39.12 -2.29 44.03
C TYR A 51 -39.10 -1.97 42.53
N VAL A 52 -40.18 -2.28 41.83
CA VAL A 52 -40.33 -2.11 40.37
C VAL A 52 -40.83 -0.71 40.05
N ILE A 53 -40.00 0.08 39.37
CA ILE A 53 -40.30 1.47 38.97
C ILE A 53 -40.80 1.47 37.52
N THR A 54 -42.06 1.85 37.28
CA THR A 54 -42.68 1.89 35.95
C THR A 54 -42.84 3.31 35.39
N GLY A 55 -42.73 4.35 36.22
CA GLY A 55 -42.81 5.76 35.85
C GLY A 55 -42.38 6.70 36.97
N SER A 56 -42.71 7.99 36.84
CA SER A 56 -42.32 9.04 37.80
C SER A 56 -42.94 8.86 39.18
N GLU A 57 -44.25 8.56 39.26
CA GLU A 57 -44.95 8.31 40.53
C GLU A 57 -44.24 7.24 41.37
N ASP A 58 -43.88 6.12 40.74
CA ASP A 58 -43.18 5.02 41.42
C ASP A 58 -41.80 5.44 41.93
N LEU A 59 -41.08 6.30 41.18
CA LEU A 59 -39.76 6.80 41.56
C LEU A 59 -39.83 7.80 42.73
N TRP A 60 -40.85 8.66 42.74
CA TRP A 60 -41.18 9.52 43.89
C TRP A 60 -41.56 8.70 45.13
N GLN A 61 -42.39 7.67 44.98
CA GLN A 61 -42.72 6.76 46.08
C GLN A 61 -41.49 5.99 46.60
N PHE A 62 -40.58 5.58 45.72
CA PHE A 62 -39.33 4.94 46.14
C PHE A 62 -38.45 5.89 46.97
N ALA A 63 -38.27 7.15 46.53
CA ALA A 63 -37.56 8.16 47.30
C ALA A 63 -38.17 8.37 48.69
N GLU A 64 -39.51 8.45 48.75
CA GLU A 64 -40.27 8.55 50.00
C GLU A 64 -40.10 7.32 50.93
N ILE A 65 -39.95 6.11 50.40
CA ILE A 65 -39.74 4.89 51.19
C ILE A 65 -38.30 4.86 51.74
N VAL A 66 -37.31 5.19 50.92
CA VAL A 66 -35.90 5.28 51.35
C VAL A 66 -35.73 6.35 52.42
N ASP A 67 -36.35 7.53 52.28
CA ASP A 67 -36.25 8.59 53.29
C ASP A 67 -36.72 8.15 54.68
N LYS A 68 -37.78 7.33 54.72
CA LYS A 68 -38.41 6.80 55.95
C LYS A 68 -37.70 5.55 56.51
N SER A 69 -36.63 5.07 55.87
CA SER A 69 -35.89 3.87 56.31
C SER A 69 -34.79 4.20 57.32
N GLU A 70 -34.66 3.38 58.37
CA GLU A 70 -33.57 3.47 59.36
C GLU A 70 -32.20 3.20 58.74
N ASP A 71 -32.14 2.38 57.68
CA ASP A 71 -30.89 1.89 57.08
C ASP A 71 -30.67 2.39 55.65
N ARG A 72 -31.72 2.90 54.98
CA ARG A 72 -31.70 3.42 53.61
C ARG A 72 -31.04 2.46 52.60
N ASN A 73 -31.35 1.16 52.73
CA ASN A 73 -30.75 0.08 51.95
C ASN A 73 -31.68 -0.50 50.87
N GLU A 74 -32.84 0.12 50.65
CA GLU A 74 -33.89 -0.37 49.76
C GLU A 74 -33.41 -0.37 48.31
N CYS A 75 -33.64 -1.50 47.65
CA CYS A 75 -33.26 -1.74 46.27
C CYS A 75 -34.46 -1.51 45.34
N ALA A 76 -34.22 -0.91 44.19
CA ALA A 76 -35.22 -0.65 43.15
C ALA A 76 -34.66 -0.94 41.76
N LYS A 77 -35.56 -1.30 40.83
CA LYS A 77 -35.24 -1.54 39.42
C LYS A 77 -36.32 -0.95 38.52
N VAL A 78 -35.91 -0.18 37.52
CA VAL A 78 -36.80 0.32 36.47
C VAL A 78 -37.25 -0.81 35.55
N ALA A 79 -38.55 -0.85 35.25
CA ALA A 79 -39.22 -1.94 34.56
C ALA A 79 -38.75 -2.12 33.10
N ASP A 80 -38.78 -3.37 32.61
CA ASP A 80 -38.37 -3.71 31.25
C ASP A 80 -39.22 -3.00 30.20
N GLY A 81 -38.59 -2.10 29.43
CA GLY A 81 -39.23 -1.35 28.33
C GLY A 81 -39.57 0.10 28.67
N VAL A 82 -39.40 0.53 29.93
CA VAL A 82 -39.26 1.96 30.25
C VAL A 82 -37.91 2.42 29.70
N THR A 83 -37.88 3.60 29.07
CA THR A 83 -36.66 4.20 28.52
C THR A 83 -36.42 5.63 28.99
N GLN A 84 -37.48 6.31 29.46
CA GLN A 84 -37.43 7.65 30.03
C GLN A 84 -38.34 7.71 31.27
N ILE A 85 -37.90 8.42 32.30
CA ILE A 85 -38.71 8.87 33.45
C ILE A 85 -38.46 10.37 33.61
N ASP A 86 -39.50 11.14 33.92
CA ASP A 86 -39.41 12.58 34.15
C ASP A 86 -39.97 12.92 35.53
N THR A 87 -39.11 13.31 36.47
CA THR A 87 -39.53 13.57 37.85
C THR A 87 -40.18 14.93 38.06
N THR A 88 -40.19 15.80 37.04
CA THR A 88 -40.87 17.11 37.09
C THR A 88 -42.40 17.00 37.11
N VAL A 89 -42.95 15.81 36.86
CA VAL A 89 -44.39 15.53 36.89
C VAL A 89 -44.74 14.38 37.84
N ARG A 90 -45.86 14.49 38.56
CA ARG A 90 -46.39 13.44 39.45
C ARG A 90 -47.92 13.41 39.42
N GLY A 91 -48.50 12.41 38.78
CA GLY A 91 -49.96 12.33 38.60
C GLY A 91 -50.49 13.48 37.72
N GLU A 92 -51.16 14.46 38.34
CA GLU A 92 -51.62 15.70 37.69
C GLU A 92 -50.72 16.92 38.06
N GLU A 93 -49.74 16.76 38.95
CA GLU A 93 -48.80 17.81 39.36
C GLU A 93 -47.66 17.96 38.34
N THR A 94 -47.19 19.19 38.14
CA THR A 94 -46.11 19.57 37.21
C THR A 94 -45.11 20.51 37.89
N ASP A 95 -43.99 20.77 37.21
CA ASP A 95 -42.95 21.73 37.62
C ASP A 95 -42.32 21.40 38.99
N LEU A 96 -42.27 20.11 39.34
CA LEU A 96 -41.78 19.61 40.62
C LEU A 96 -40.24 19.64 40.72
N THR A 97 -39.75 20.08 41.88
CA THR A 97 -38.32 20.03 42.22
C THR A 97 -37.98 18.71 42.92
N TRP A 98 -37.11 17.89 42.31
CA TRP A 98 -36.66 16.62 42.84
C TRP A 98 -35.83 16.80 44.13
N ASN A 99 -36.16 16.03 45.18
CA ASN A 99 -35.36 15.92 46.38
C ASN A 99 -34.37 14.73 46.25
N PRO A 100 -33.05 14.95 46.27
CA PRO A 100 -32.05 13.88 46.15
C PRO A 100 -32.21 12.78 47.20
N ILE A 101 -32.08 11.51 46.79
CA ILE A 101 -32.18 10.35 47.69
C ILE A 101 -30.87 10.18 48.50
N GLY A 102 -30.99 10.14 49.84
CA GLY A 102 -29.85 10.01 50.77
C GLY A 102 -29.18 11.36 51.06
N ASP A 103 -28.93 11.65 52.34
CA ASP A 103 -28.56 12.99 52.82
C ASP A 103 -27.50 12.90 53.96
N PRO A 104 -26.96 14.03 54.49
CA PRO A 104 -25.93 14.05 55.53
C PRO A 104 -26.24 13.30 56.83
N THR A 105 -27.50 12.98 57.12
CA THR A 105 -27.89 12.18 58.29
C THR A 105 -27.69 10.68 58.05
N ILE A 106 -28.11 10.17 56.89
CA ILE A 106 -28.00 8.76 56.49
C ILE A 106 -27.79 8.68 54.97
N SER A 107 -26.63 8.17 54.55
CA SER A 107 -26.33 7.91 53.14
C SER A 107 -27.09 6.70 52.60
N TYR A 108 -27.41 6.73 51.30
CA TYR A 108 -28.08 5.62 50.62
C TYR A 108 -27.13 4.42 50.45
N LYS A 109 -27.60 3.22 50.82
CA LYS A 109 -26.83 1.97 50.85
C LYS A 109 -27.42 0.86 49.96
N GLY A 110 -28.52 1.12 49.26
CA GLY A 110 -29.22 0.15 48.43
C GLY A 110 -28.70 0.05 46.99
N ILE A 111 -29.39 -0.76 46.18
CA ILE A 111 -29.10 -0.93 44.75
C ILE A 111 -30.21 -0.30 43.91
N PHE A 112 -29.89 0.70 43.10
CA PHE A 112 -30.82 1.29 42.13
C PHE A 112 -30.41 0.90 40.70
N ASP A 113 -31.22 0.09 40.01
CA ASP A 113 -31.01 -0.30 38.62
C ASP A 113 -31.95 0.46 37.67
N GLY A 114 -31.42 1.50 37.03
CA GLY A 114 -32.11 2.26 35.99
C GLY A 114 -32.45 1.47 34.72
N ASN A 115 -31.96 0.23 34.56
CA ASN A 115 -32.24 -0.66 33.42
C ASN A 115 -31.92 -0.08 32.02
N GLY A 116 -31.13 1.00 31.95
CA GLY A 116 -30.81 1.75 30.73
C GLY A 116 -31.67 2.99 30.51
N THR A 117 -32.41 3.44 31.53
CA THR A 117 -33.35 4.57 31.48
C THR A 117 -32.65 5.92 31.58
N GLU A 118 -33.17 6.88 30.82
CA GLU A 118 -32.87 8.30 30.97
C GLU A 118 -33.84 8.92 31.99
N ILE A 119 -33.31 9.50 33.08
CA ILE A 119 -34.11 10.10 34.15
C ILE A 119 -33.90 11.61 34.11
N THR A 120 -34.93 12.34 33.68
CA THR A 120 -34.97 13.80 33.76
C THR A 120 -35.27 14.20 35.20
N ILE A 121 -34.41 15.04 35.76
CA ILE A 121 -34.53 15.62 37.09
C ILE A 121 -34.41 17.15 37.03
N HIS A 122 -35.17 17.83 37.89
CA HIS A 122 -34.98 19.24 38.18
C HIS A 122 -34.70 19.38 39.67
N VAL A 123 -33.42 19.49 40.05
CA VAL A 123 -33.00 19.75 41.44
C VAL A 123 -32.62 21.22 41.54
N ASP A 124 -33.30 21.97 42.39
CA ASP A 124 -32.94 23.34 42.73
C ASP A 124 -32.67 23.45 44.23
N ARG A 125 -31.39 23.55 44.57
CA ARG A 125 -30.87 23.55 45.96
C ARG A 125 -29.76 24.59 46.14
N GLU A 126 -29.92 25.80 45.58
CA GLU A 126 -28.87 26.85 45.56
C GLU A 126 -28.28 27.23 46.94
N SER A 127 -29.02 27.05 48.05
CA SER A 127 -28.51 27.24 49.43
C SER A 127 -27.82 26.01 50.04
N ASP A 128 -28.06 24.84 49.46
CA ASP A 128 -28.06 23.53 50.10
C ASP A 128 -26.98 22.59 49.55
N THR A 129 -26.87 21.38 50.10
CA THR A 129 -25.75 20.47 49.82
C THR A 129 -26.20 19.11 49.30
N HIS A 130 -25.28 18.40 48.64
CA HIS A 130 -25.49 17.02 48.18
C HIS A 130 -26.65 16.92 47.17
N ALA A 131 -26.46 17.56 46.01
CA ALA A 131 -27.48 17.67 44.96
C ALA A 131 -27.18 16.74 43.78
N GLY A 132 -28.21 16.04 43.31
CA GLY A 132 -28.18 15.05 42.22
C GLY A 132 -29.46 14.22 42.20
N LEU A 133 -29.50 13.14 41.42
CA LEU A 133 -30.55 12.12 41.57
C LEU A 133 -30.52 11.51 42.99
N PHE A 134 -29.30 11.26 43.48
CA PHE A 134 -28.99 10.89 44.86
C PHE A 134 -28.17 12.01 45.54
N GLY A 135 -28.30 12.20 46.85
CA GLY A 135 -27.47 13.17 47.56
C GLY A 135 -26.13 12.56 47.97
N ILE A 136 -26.18 11.54 48.82
CA ILE A 136 -24.99 10.82 49.32
C ILE A 136 -25.14 9.31 49.12
N LEU A 137 -24.21 8.70 48.40
CA LEU A 137 -24.05 7.25 48.28
C LEU A 137 -23.01 6.74 49.28
N GLY A 138 -23.39 5.80 50.15
CA GLY A 138 -22.50 5.12 51.10
C GLY A 138 -21.82 3.88 50.50
N SER A 139 -20.94 3.24 51.28
CA SER A 139 -20.02 2.20 50.79
C SER A 139 -20.64 0.85 50.39
N SER A 140 -21.95 0.70 50.54
CA SER A 140 -22.74 -0.41 49.99
C SER A 140 -23.68 0.01 48.85
N GLY A 141 -23.85 1.32 48.64
CA GLY A 141 -24.74 1.87 47.63
C GLY A 141 -24.23 1.62 46.21
N GLU A 142 -25.11 1.17 45.32
CA GLU A 142 -24.80 0.97 43.91
C GLU A 142 -25.90 1.54 43.00
N ILE A 143 -25.54 2.59 42.24
CA ILE A 143 -26.41 3.14 41.19
C ILE A 143 -25.93 2.55 39.85
N ARG A 144 -26.81 1.90 39.11
CA ARG A 144 -26.46 1.25 37.84
C ARG A 144 -27.41 1.60 36.70
N ASN A 145 -26.88 1.67 35.47
CA ASN A 145 -27.62 1.79 34.21
C ASN A 145 -28.57 3.01 34.14
N VAL A 146 -28.15 4.17 34.66
CA VAL A 146 -28.90 5.44 34.63
C VAL A 146 -28.23 6.46 33.71
N THR A 147 -29.00 7.21 32.92
CA THR A 147 -28.53 8.48 32.33
C THR A 147 -29.33 9.63 32.91
N THR A 148 -28.71 10.61 33.59
CA THR A 148 -29.44 11.77 34.12
C THR A 148 -29.59 12.87 33.06
N ALA A 149 -30.73 13.55 33.05
CA ALA A 149 -31.06 14.67 32.18
C ALA A 149 -31.77 15.80 32.97
N GLY A 150 -31.97 16.97 32.36
CA GLY A 150 -32.58 18.12 33.04
C GLY A 150 -31.52 19.03 33.69
N SER A 151 -31.70 19.40 34.95
CA SER A 151 -30.86 20.38 35.65
C SER A 151 -30.63 20.02 37.12
N VAL A 152 -29.40 20.15 37.60
CA VAL A 152 -29.03 19.96 39.02
C VAL A 152 -28.28 21.17 39.54
N LYS A 153 -28.92 21.98 40.39
CA LYS A 153 -28.27 23.04 41.16
C LYS A 153 -28.05 22.61 42.61
N GLY A 154 -26.92 23.03 43.18
CA GLY A 154 -26.65 22.95 44.61
C GLY A 154 -25.62 24.01 45.04
N LYS A 155 -25.29 24.11 46.33
CA LYS A 155 -24.18 24.91 46.82
C LYS A 155 -22.88 24.10 46.89
N PHE A 156 -22.89 23.02 47.67
CA PHE A 156 -21.76 22.12 47.86
C PHE A 156 -22.11 20.70 47.41
N TYR A 157 -21.16 19.99 46.83
CA TYR A 157 -21.28 18.57 46.41
C TYR A 157 -22.45 18.36 45.43
N VAL A 158 -22.22 18.73 44.17
CA VAL A 158 -23.25 18.72 43.12
C VAL A 158 -22.83 17.82 41.96
N GLY A 159 -23.67 16.87 41.58
CA GLY A 159 -23.46 16.06 40.38
C GLY A 159 -24.72 15.37 39.89
N GLY A 160 -24.76 15.05 38.59
CA GLY A 160 -25.97 14.50 37.95
C GLY A 160 -26.46 13.22 38.62
N ILE A 161 -25.58 12.23 38.76
CA ILE A 161 -25.90 10.97 39.44
C ILE A 161 -25.96 11.18 40.96
N CYS A 162 -24.93 11.79 41.56
CA CYS A 162 -24.92 12.10 42.98
C CYS A 162 -24.04 13.28 43.41
N GLY A 163 -24.36 13.88 44.56
CA GLY A 163 -23.51 14.88 45.20
C GLY A 163 -22.21 14.32 45.77
N GLU A 164 -22.30 13.31 46.63
CA GLU A 164 -21.15 12.56 47.19
C GLU A 164 -21.25 11.05 46.91
N ALA A 165 -20.11 10.42 46.60
CA ALA A 165 -19.96 8.97 46.54
C ALA A 165 -18.80 8.50 47.44
N ASN A 166 -19.11 7.72 48.49
CA ASN A 166 -18.18 7.37 49.56
C ASN A 166 -18.06 5.84 49.69
N GLY A 167 -17.02 5.26 49.05
CA GLY A 167 -16.87 3.82 48.82
C GLY A 167 -17.92 3.19 47.89
N ALA A 168 -18.79 4.02 47.31
CA ALA A 168 -19.97 3.61 46.54
C ALA A 168 -19.64 3.17 45.10
N LYS A 169 -20.60 2.52 44.45
CA LYS A 169 -20.50 2.06 43.06
C LYS A 169 -21.43 2.83 42.12
N ILE A 170 -20.91 3.18 40.95
CA ILE A 170 -21.65 3.86 39.89
C ILE A 170 -21.34 3.14 38.56
N VAL A 171 -22.30 2.37 38.03
CA VAL A 171 -22.04 1.35 36.99
C VAL A 171 -22.87 1.57 35.74
N ASN A 172 -22.23 1.77 34.58
CA ASN A 172 -22.86 2.12 33.30
C ASN A 172 -23.68 3.44 33.34
N CYS A 173 -23.32 4.38 34.22
CA CYS A 173 -24.04 5.63 34.37
C CYS A 173 -23.41 6.77 33.53
N ASN A 174 -24.25 7.70 33.07
CA ASN A 174 -23.87 8.82 32.19
C ASN A 174 -24.65 10.09 32.58
N ASN A 175 -24.19 11.27 32.16
CA ASN A 175 -24.91 12.52 32.41
C ASN A 175 -25.15 13.36 31.15
N LYS A 176 -26.34 13.94 31.08
CA LYS A 176 -26.79 14.97 30.14
C LYS A 176 -27.43 16.18 30.84
N ALA A 177 -27.62 16.13 32.16
CA ALA A 177 -28.17 17.23 32.93
C ALA A 177 -27.14 18.36 33.07
N ASP A 178 -27.57 19.61 33.01
CA ASP A 178 -26.70 20.74 33.36
C ASP A 178 -26.51 20.78 34.88
N VAL A 179 -25.27 20.91 35.35
CA VAL A 179 -24.88 20.81 36.76
C VAL A 179 -24.26 22.13 37.22
N THR A 180 -24.78 22.72 38.29
CA THR A 180 -24.29 24.00 38.84
C THR A 180 -24.07 23.92 40.34
N ALA A 181 -22.81 24.02 40.79
CA ALA A 181 -22.48 24.34 42.17
C ALA A 181 -22.31 25.86 42.34
N GLY A 182 -23.01 26.44 43.31
CA GLY A 182 -22.82 27.85 43.71
C GLY A 182 -21.54 28.09 44.52
N ASP A 183 -20.90 27.02 45.01
CA ASP A 183 -19.66 27.06 45.79
C ASP A 183 -18.73 25.92 45.31
N SER A 184 -18.46 24.88 46.11
CA SER A 184 -17.21 24.13 45.92
C SER A 184 -17.17 23.13 44.75
N TYR A 185 -17.79 21.95 44.90
CA TYR A 185 -17.50 20.79 44.04
C TYR A 185 -18.64 20.48 43.07
N ALA A 186 -18.34 20.46 41.77
CA ALA A 186 -19.28 20.14 40.69
C ALA A 186 -18.71 19.10 39.72
N GLY A 187 -19.45 18.02 39.46
CA GLY A 187 -19.07 17.01 38.48
C GLY A 187 -20.25 16.39 37.75
N GLY A 188 -20.16 16.16 36.44
CA GLY A 188 -21.28 15.64 35.65
C GLY A 188 -21.90 14.35 36.21
N LEU A 189 -21.09 13.44 36.74
CA LEU A 189 -21.57 12.26 37.47
C LEU A 189 -21.60 12.51 38.98
N VAL A 190 -20.47 12.97 39.54
CA VAL A 190 -20.25 13.04 40.99
C VAL A 190 -19.61 14.38 41.38
N GLY A 191 -20.19 15.08 42.36
CA GLY A 191 -19.57 16.27 42.94
C GLY A 191 -18.24 15.94 43.64
N TYR A 192 -18.29 15.04 44.62
CA TYR A 192 -17.12 14.60 45.41
C TYR A 192 -17.09 13.07 45.57
N ALA A 193 -15.94 12.47 45.29
CA ALA A 193 -15.73 11.02 45.33
C ALA A 193 -14.61 10.62 46.30
N LEU A 194 -14.86 9.62 47.14
CA LEU A 194 -13.93 9.12 48.15
C LEU A 194 -13.90 7.59 48.09
N GLY A 195 -12.87 7.02 47.46
CA GLY A 195 -12.78 5.57 47.20
C GLY A 195 -13.93 5.00 46.36
N ALA A 196 -14.61 5.82 45.57
CA ALA A 196 -15.74 5.39 44.74
C ALA A 196 -15.27 4.60 43.50
N GLN A 197 -16.12 3.69 43.03
CA GLN A 197 -15.85 2.82 41.88
C GLN A 197 -16.82 3.17 40.75
N ILE A 198 -16.36 3.92 39.77
CA ILE A 198 -17.14 4.39 38.61
C ILE A 198 -16.77 3.53 37.40
N GLU A 199 -17.64 2.59 37.04
CA GLU A 199 -17.36 1.54 36.05
C GLU A 199 -18.31 1.62 34.84
N SER A 200 -17.87 1.20 33.66
CA SER A 200 -18.77 0.96 32.51
C SER A 200 -18.31 -0.21 31.65
N ASP A 201 -19.26 -1.10 31.36
CA ASP A 201 -19.16 -2.20 30.39
C ASP A 201 -19.19 -1.67 28.93
N THR A 202 -19.39 -0.36 28.76
CA THR A 202 -19.28 0.40 27.50
C THR A 202 -18.46 1.68 27.73
N SER A 203 -19.00 2.88 27.43
CA SER A 203 -18.35 4.17 27.69
C SER A 203 -18.88 4.84 28.96
N ILE A 204 -18.13 5.83 29.46
CA ILE A 204 -18.57 6.80 30.46
C ILE A 204 -18.62 8.17 29.80
N SER A 205 -19.71 8.92 29.95
CA SER A 205 -19.88 10.20 29.26
C SER A 205 -20.63 11.28 30.05
N ASN A 206 -20.22 12.53 29.80
CA ASN A 206 -20.99 13.73 30.12
C ASN A 206 -21.23 14.59 28.86
N THR A 207 -22.45 15.10 28.70
CA THR A 207 -22.81 16.07 27.66
C THR A 207 -23.48 17.33 28.21
N GLY A 208 -23.83 17.38 29.51
CA GLY A 208 -24.41 18.57 30.14
C GLY A 208 -23.35 19.58 30.55
N ALA A 209 -23.69 20.87 30.56
CA ALA A 209 -22.78 21.93 31.00
C ALA A 209 -22.54 21.84 32.52
N ILE A 210 -21.28 21.91 32.94
CA ILE A 210 -20.88 21.84 34.35
C ILE A 210 -20.34 23.20 34.79
N THR A 211 -20.89 23.74 35.89
CA THR A 211 -20.53 25.03 36.47
C THR A 211 -20.21 24.86 37.96
N GLY A 212 -19.15 25.50 38.47
CA GLY A 212 -18.78 25.46 39.89
C GLY A 212 -17.82 26.58 40.32
N ALA A 213 -17.33 26.58 41.56
CA ALA A 213 -16.42 27.61 42.07
C ALA A 213 -15.27 27.13 42.99
N LYS A 214 -15.03 25.82 43.15
CA LYS A 214 -13.76 25.32 43.75
C LYS A 214 -13.05 24.22 42.97
N SER A 215 -13.75 23.13 42.66
CA SER A 215 -13.20 22.10 41.76
C SER A 215 -14.27 21.50 40.88
N VAL A 216 -14.05 21.66 39.58
CA VAL A 216 -15.07 21.47 38.54
C VAL A 216 -14.57 20.46 37.53
N GLY A 217 -15.33 19.38 37.31
CA GLY A 217 -14.97 18.29 36.41
C GLY A 217 -16.10 17.93 35.45
N GLY A 218 -15.80 17.59 34.20
CA GLY A 218 -16.84 17.06 33.30
C GLY A 218 -17.50 15.78 33.82
N LEU A 219 -16.79 14.96 34.60
CA LEU A 219 -17.30 13.75 35.24
C LEU A 219 -17.29 13.82 36.77
N VAL A 220 -16.17 14.24 37.38
CA VAL A 220 -15.97 14.25 38.84
C VAL A 220 -15.36 15.58 39.30
N GLY A 221 -16.00 16.30 40.21
CA GLY A 221 -15.49 17.59 40.70
C GLY A 221 -14.16 17.46 41.46
N ALA A 222 -14.15 16.59 42.47
CA ALA A 222 -12.92 16.15 43.13
C ALA A 222 -13.00 14.66 43.53
N GLY A 223 -11.89 13.92 43.38
CA GLY A 223 -11.80 12.50 43.73
C GLY A 223 -10.55 12.17 44.55
N TYR A 224 -10.72 11.29 45.54
CA TYR A 224 -9.73 10.97 46.57
C TYR A 224 -9.66 9.45 46.87
N ASN A 225 -8.61 9.02 47.58
CA ASN A 225 -8.46 7.71 48.23
C ASN A 225 -8.79 6.49 47.34
N SER A 226 -8.11 6.34 46.19
CA SER A 226 -8.39 5.25 45.23
C SER A 226 -9.84 5.27 44.72
N THR A 227 -10.30 6.47 44.32
CA THR A 227 -11.45 6.59 43.42
C THR A 227 -11.01 6.17 42.03
N ASP A 228 -11.69 5.17 41.48
CA ASP A 228 -11.38 4.58 40.17
C ASP A 228 -12.47 4.90 39.15
N ILE A 229 -12.06 5.25 37.93
CA ILE A 229 -12.95 5.50 36.78
C ILE A 229 -12.53 4.57 35.64
N THR A 230 -13.32 3.54 35.32
CA THR A 230 -12.95 2.53 34.31
C THR A 230 -14.01 2.30 33.23
N ALA A 231 -13.59 2.24 31.96
CA ALA A 231 -14.49 2.05 30.82
C ALA A 231 -13.99 0.97 29.83
N HIS A 232 -14.90 0.07 29.44
CA HIS A 232 -14.65 -0.98 28.45
C HIS A 232 -14.59 -0.46 26.99
N GLU A 233 -15.11 0.73 26.72
CA GLU A 233 -14.97 1.48 25.47
C GLU A 233 -14.24 2.81 25.71
N GLY A 234 -14.92 3.97 25.76
CA GLY A 234 -14.28 5.28 25.92
C GLY A 234 -14.68 6.07 27.18
N ILE A 235 -13.98 7.17 27.46
CA ILE A 235 -14.35 8.14 28.51
C ILE A 235 -14.37 9.53 27.86
N THR A 236 -15.52 10.21 27.84
CA THR A 236 -15.72 11.41 27.02
C THR A 236 -16.48 12.52 27.75
N ASN A 237 -16.00 13.75 27.67
CA ASN A 237 -16.79 14.94 28.01
C ASN A 237 -17.01 15.83 26.78
N SER A 238 -18.26 16.21 26.51
CA SER A 238 -18.62 17.18 25.48
C SER A 238 -19.38 18.41 26.03
N GLY A 239 -19.76 18.39 27.31
CA GLY A 239 -20.34 19.56 27.97
C GLY A 239 -19.27 20.58 28.33
N SER A 240 -19.58 21.87 28.25
CA SER A 240 -18.66 22.93 28.71
C SER A 240 -18.42 22.85 30.22
N VAL A 241 -17.18 23.02 30.67
CA VAL A 241 -16.81 23.01 32.09
C VAL A 241 -16.32 24.40 32.49
N THR A 242 -17.07 25.07 33.37
CA THR A 242 -16.86 26.48 33.73
C THR A 242 -16.66 26.62 35.24
N ALA A 243 -15.61 27.33 35.65
CA ALA A 243 -15.52 27.89 37.00
C ALA A 243 -15.84 29.38 37.01
N THR A 244 -16.77 29.80 37.87
CA THR A 244 -17.30 31.18 37.92
C THR A 244 -16.54 32.12 38.84
N SER A 245 -15.84 31.58 39.84
CA SER A 245 -15.03 32.31 40.82
C SER A 245 -14.03 31.36 41.48
N ASP A 246 -12.89 31.88 41.95
CA ASP A 246 -11.94 31.30 42.94
C ASP A 246 -11.60 29.80 42.90
N ALA A 247 -11.79 29.13 41.75
CA ALA A 247 -11.60 27.70 41.63
C ALA A 247 -10.13 27.28 41.56
N ASP A 248 -9.71 26.52 42.58
CA ASP A 248 -8.42 25.84 42.67
C ASP A 248 -8.10 25.02 41.39
N ASN A 249 -9.07 24.21 40.92
CA ASN A 249 -8.83 23.20 39.89
C ASN A 249 -10.00 23.02 38.91
N VAL A 250 -9.74 22.96 37.61
CA VAL A 250 -10.78 22.71 36.59
C VAL A 250 -10.29 21.69 35.55
N GLY A 251 -11.09 20.67 35.26
CA GLY A 251 -10.73 19.62 34.29
C GLY A 251 -11.90 19.20 33.41
N GLY A 252 -11.66 18.96 32.13
CA GLY A 252 -12.71 18.41 31.24
C GLY A 252 -13.23 17.03 31.65
N LEU A 253 -12.51 16.28 32.50
CA LEU A 253 -12.99 15.04 33.12
C LEU A 253 -13.00 15.14 34.65
N VAL A 254 -11.88 15.56 35.26
CA VAL A 254 -11.74 15.63 36.72
C VAL A 254 -11.06 16.93 37.15
N GLY A 255 -11.69 17.67 38.07
CA GLY A 255 -11.14 18.92 38.62
C GLY A 255 -9.89 18.66 39.46
N TYR A 256 -10.06 18.02 40.62
CA TYR A 256 -8.97 17.56 41.48
C TYR A 256 -8.93 16.04 41.56
N ALA A 257 -7.78 15.42 41.28
CA ALA A 257 -7.60 13.98 41.33
C ALA A 257 -6.45 13.60 42.26
N SER A 258 -6.75 12.98 43.41
CA SER A 258 -5.75 12.51 44.39
C SER A 258 -5.81 11.00 44.60
N ALA A 259 -4.68 10.33 44.36
CA ALA A 259 -4.53 8.89 44.37
C ALA A 259 -5.61 8.15 43.53
N MET A 260 -5.97 8.71 42.37
CA MET A 260 -7.01 8.18 41.47
C MET A 260 -6.47 7.34 40.30
N PHE A 261 -7.25 6.37 39.85
CA PHE A 261 -6.97 5.58 38.64
C PHE A 261 -8.08 5.74 37.59
N ILE A 262 -7.74 6.33 36.44
CA ILE A 262 -8.67 6.62 35.34
C ILE A 262 -8.21 5.81 34.12
N GLN A 263 -9.04 4.89 33.62
CA GLN A 263 -8.64 3.97 32.54
C GLN A 263 -9.74 3.66 31.54
N ALA A 264 -9.42 3.79 30.25
CA ALA A 264 -10.26 3.32 29.15
C ALA A 264 -9.54 2.27 28.29
N ASN A 265 -10.30 1.32 27.74
CA ASN A 265 -9.79 0.46 26.67
C ASN A 265 -9.55 1.23 25.37
N GLY A 266 -10.46 2.14 25.03
CA GLY A 266 -10.46 3.00 23.85
C GLY A 266 -10.00 4.41 24.17
N ASP A 267 -10.46 5.37 23.38
CA ASP A 267 -10.03 6.76 23.46
C ASP A 267 -10.64 7.48 24.69
N ILE A 268 -9.86 8.40 25.28
CA ILE A 268 -10.30 9.30 26.36
C ILE A 268 -10.28 10.72 25.78
N SER A 269 -11.42 11.42 25.75
CA SER A 269 -11.53 12.76 25.15
C SER A 269 -12.20 13.82 26.01
N ASN A 270 -11.78 15.06 25.79
CA ASN A 270 -12.57 16.24 26.08
C ASN A 270 -12.80 17.05 24.79
N ASP A 271 -14.06 17.30 24.50
CA ASP A 271 -14.55 18.07 23.37
C ASP A 271 -15.26 19.37 23.83
N GLY A 272 -15.61 19.47 25.12
CA GLY A 272 -16.23 20.66 25.72
C GLY A 272 -15.23 21.78 26.03
N LYS A 273 -15.64 23.03 25.86
CA LYS A 273 -14.82 24.20 26.24
C LYS A 273 -14.62 24.24 27.76
N ILE A 274 -13.39 24.51 28.19
CA ILE A 274 -12.97 24.63 29.58
C ILE A 274 -12.64 26.10 29.88
N HIS A 275 -13.30 26.68 30.89
CA HIS A 275 -13.03 28.04 31.34
C HIS A 275 -12.87 28.11 32.85
N ASN A 276 -11.83 28.78 33.34
CA ASN A 276 -11.68 29.13 34.75
C ASN A 276 -11.51 30.65 34.90
N ALA A 277 -12.49 31.29 35.55
CA ALA A 277 -12.49 32.73 35.83
C ALA A 277 -11.57 33.14 37.01
N ALA A 278 -10.97 32.18 37.73
CA ALA A 278 -10.06 32.45 38.83
C ALA A 278 -8.81 33.22 38.38
N ASN A 279 -8.36 34.16 39.21
CA ASN A 279 -7.17 34.98 38.99
C ASN A 279 -6.22 34.83 40.19
N GLY A 280 -5.04 34.23 39.99
CA GLY A 280 -4.04 34.05 41.06
C GLY A 280 -3.20 32.78 40.89
N ASP A 281 -2.37 32.48 41.88
CA ASP A 281 -1.47 31.31 41.87
C ASP A 281 -2.18 29.97 42.19
N TYR A 282 -3.43 29.84 41.72
CA TYR A 282 -4.27 28.65 41.89
C TYR A 282 -3.78 27.47 41.05
N ARG A 283 -4.20 26.27 41.48
CA ARG A 283 -3.45 25.03 41.35
C ARG A 283 -3.34 24.49 39.92
N GLY A 284 -4.43 24.33 39.17
CA GLY A 284 -4.34 23.79 37.80
C GLY A 284 -5.64 23.71 37.00
N THR A 285 -5.59 24.13 35.73
CA THR A 285 -6.71 23.98 34.77
C THR A 285 -6.26 23.17 33.56
N GLY A 286 -6.96 22.08 33.27
CA GLY A 286 -6.59 21.13 32.22
C GLY A 286 -7.76 20.77 31.30
N GLY A 287 -7.46 20.46 30.04
CA GLY A 287 -8.48 19.94 29.13
C GLY A 287 -9.07 18.59 29.58
N LEU A 288 -8.36 17.79 30.38
CA LEU A 288 -8.91 16.57 31.02
C LEU A 288 -8.79 16.61 32.54
N ILE A 289 -7.61 16.91 33.09
CA ILE A 289 -7.34 16.89 34.54
C ILE A 289 -6.86 18.27 35.01
N GLY A 290 -7.54 18.90 35.97
CA GLY A 290 -7.10 20.19 36.52
C GLY A 290 -5.79 20.05 37.30
N TYR A 291 -5.85 19.32 38.41
CA TYR A 291 -4.70 18.96 39.24
C TYR A 291 -4.66 17.46 39.48
N GLY A 292 -3.51 16.84 39.20
CA GLY A 292 -3.26 15.43 39.48
C GLY A 292 -2.23 15.26 40.59
N GLU A 293 -2.64 14.65 41.70
CA GLU A 293 -1.81 14.19 42.81
C GLU A 293 -1.80 12.65 42.81
N GLN A 294 -0.65 12.02 42.56
CA GLN A 294 -0.52 10.56 42.46
C GLN A 294 -1.46 9.87 41.43
N VAL A 295 -2.07 10.63 40.51
CA VAL A 295 -3.05 10.13 39.52
C VAL A 295 -2.42 9.21 38.48
N SER A 296 -3.21 8.28 37.95
CA SER A 296 -2.94 7.54 36.70
C SER A 296 -4.07 7.74 35.70
N LEU A 297 -3.76 8.13 34.46
CA LEU A 297 -4.69 8.35 33.34
C LEU A 297 -4.24 7.52 32.13
N ILE A 298 -4.95 6.42 31.83
CA ILE A 298 -4.48 5.36 30.93
C ILE A 298 -5.50 5.03 29.82
N SER A 299 -5.12 5.26 28.56
CA SER A 299 -5.84 4.73 27.40
C SER A 299 -5.11 3.50 26.84
N GLN A 300 -5.61 2.29 27.13
CA GLN A 300 -4.90 1.03 26.87
C GLN A 300 -4.73 0.67 25.39
N ASN A 301 -5.69 1.04 24.53
CA ASN A 301 -5.67 0.75 23.09
C ASN A 301 -6.14 1.97 22.28
N GLY A 302 -6.24 3.15 22.88
CA GLY A 302 -6.73 4.38 22.27
C GLY A 302 -5.76 5.55 22.43
N ARG A 303 -6.29 6.75 22.34
CA ARG A 303 -5.63 8.04 22.51
C ARG A 303 -6.12 8.73 23.78
N ILE A 304 -5.37 9.74 24.21
CA ILE A 304 -5.83 10.76 25.17
C ILE A 304 -5.89 12.09 24.40
N GLN A 305 -7.05 12.74 24.35
CA GLN A 305 -7.29 13.83 23.40
C GLN A 305 -8.06 15.01 23.99
N ASN A 306 -7.62 16.23 23.71
CA ASN A 306 -8.42 17.43 23.93
C ASN A 306 -8.67 18.17 22.61
N TYR A 307 -9.93 18.47 22.35
CA TYR A 307 -10.41 19.30 21.24
C TYR A 307 -11.02 20.62 21.75
N GLY A 308 -11.47 20.66 23.01
CA GLY A 308 -12.03 21.87 23.63
C GLY A 308 -10.98 22.97 23.86
N GLU A 309 -11.37 24.22 23.67
CA GLU A 309 -10.56 25.37 24.10
C GLU A 309 -10.39 25.38 25.62
N VAL A 310 -9.22 25.74 26.13
CA VAL A 310 -8.92 25.82 27.57
C VAL A 310 -8.43 27.23 27.92
N THR A 311 -9.17 27.95 28.78
CA THR A 311 -8.89 29.35 29.12
C THR A 311 -8.83 29.55 30.65
N ALA A 312 -7.69 29.97 31.21
CA ALA A 312 -7.56 30.24 32.65
C ALA A 312 -6.46 31.25 33.00
N ALA A 313 -6.68 32.13 33.99
CA ALA A 313 -5.72 33.16 34.40
C ALA A 313 -4.83 32.76 35.61
N ILE A 314 -4.48 31.47 35.69
CA ILE A 314 -3.85 30.85 36.87
C ILE A 314 -2.45 30.26 36.60
N LYS A 315 -1.86 29.62 37.62
CA LYS A 315 -0.50 29.08 37.56
C LYS A 315 -0.31 28.01 36.48
N GLY A 316 -0.97 26.86 36.59
CA GLY A 316 -0.79 25.73 35.66
C GLY A 316 -1.95 25.59 34.67
N VAL A 317 -1.70 25.70 33.37
CA VAL A 317 -2.73 25.60 32.33
C VAL A 317 -2.27 24.70 31.19
N GLY A 318 -3.05 23.67 30.83
CA GLY A 318 -2.67 22.80 29.71
C GLY A 318 -3.79 22.01 29.04
N GLY A 319 -3.56 21.58 27.79
CA GLY A 319 -4.59 20.89 27.00
C GLY A 319 -4.98 19.51 27.51
N ILE A 320 -4.14 18.81 28.29
CA ILE A 320 -4.50 17.53 28.92
C ILE A 320 -4.50 17.68 30.43
N VAL A 321 -3.43 18.23 31.01
CA VAL A 321 -3.29 18.40 32.46
C VAL A 321 -2.82 19.82 32.80
N GLY A 322 -3.47 20.47 33.77
CA GLY A 322 -3.05 21.78 34.26
C GLY A 322 -1.77 21.70 35.09
N PHE A 323 -1.80 20.87 36.14
CA PHE A 323 -0.66 20.64 37.03
C PHE A 323 -0.57 19.16 37.45
N LEU A 324 0.65 18.61 37.53
CA LEU A 324 0.85 17.18 37.78
C LEU A 324 1.99 16.89 38.76
N GLU A 325 1.62 16.34 39.92
CA GLU A 325 2.48 15.95 41.03
C GLU A 325 2.31 14.46 41.32
N ASN A 326 3.40 13.68 41.28
CA ASN A 326 3.33 12.24 41.49
C ASN A 326 4.61 11.73 42.15
N THR A 327 4.50 11.41 43.43
CA THR A 327 5.59 10.99 44.32
C THR A 327 5.82 9.48 44.26
N GLY A 328 6.18 8.97 43.08
CA GLY A 328 6.77 7.63 42.92
C GLY A 328 6.35 6.85 41.68
N ALA A 329 5.19 7.15 41.07
CA ALA A 329 4.80 6.48 39.83
C ALA A 329 5.53 7.10 38.61
N ARG A 330 5.94 6.24 37.67
CA ARG A 330 6.43 6.66 36.35
C ARG A 330 5.25 6.76 35.39
N TYR A 331 5.24 7.78 34.53
CA TYR A 331 4.21 7.97 33.50
C TYR A 331 2.77 8.02 34.05
N PRO A 332 2.41 9.03 34.86
CA PRO A 332 1.02 9.25 35.28
C PRO A 332 0.03 9.39 34.12
N VAL A 333 0.43 9.85 32.93
CA VAL A 333 -0.42 9.85 31.73
C VAL A 333 0.12 8.90 30.66
N GLN A 334 -0.69 7.96 30.19
CA GLN A 334 -0.29 6.91 29.24
C GLN A 334 -1.33 6.67 28.14
N ALA A 335 -0.93 6.70 26.87
CA ALA A 335 -1.79 6.34 25.75
C ALA A 335 -1.14 5.29 24.84
N ALA A 336 -1.94 4.40 24.25
CA ALA A 336 -1.43 3.52 23.19
C ALA A 336 -1.07 4.34 21.93
N LYS A 337 -2.03 5.09 21.40
CA LYS A 337 -1.97 5.73 20.08
C LYS A 337 -1.64 7.23 20.11
N GLY A 338 -1.20 7.75 21.25
CA GLY A 338 -0.76 9.14 21.43
C GLY A 338 -1.65 10.00 22.33
N ILE A 339 -1.05 11.10 22.78
CA ILE A 339 -1.61 12.14 23.64
C ILE A 339 -1.62 13.43 22.81
N PHE A 340 -2.81 14.03 22.63
CA PHE A 340 -3.04 15.06 21.61
C PHE A 340 -3.85 16.25 22.11
N ASN A 341 -3.37 17.47 21.89
CA ASN A 341 -4.19 18.67 22.02
C ASN A 341 -4.40 19.36 20.67
N MET A 342 -5.66 19.59 20.34
CA MET A 342 -6.15 20.27 19.14
C MET A 342 -6.88 21.57 19.48
N GLY A 343 -7.32 21.76 20.73
CA GLY A 343 -8.00 22.97 21.19
C GLY A 343 -7.01 24.08 21.54
N LYS A 344 -7.39 25.35 21.32
CA LYS A 344 -6.57 26.49 21.72
C LYS A 344 -6.42 26.55 23.25
N ILE A 345 -5.22 26.84 23.74
CA ILE A 345 -4.88 26.99 25.15
C ILE A 345 -4.52 28.46 25.42
N THR A 346 -5.17 29.10 26.39
CA THR A 346 -4.85 30.45 26.86
C THR A 346 -4.65 30.42 28.37
N GLY A 347 -3.44 30.73 28.83
CA GLY A 347 -3.01 30.61 30.23
C GLY A 347 -2.28 31.84 30.76
N LYS A 348 -1.77 31.74 32.01
CA LYS A 348 -0.92 32.77 32.62
C LYS A 348 0.52 32.30 32.87
N THR A 349 0.82 31.62 33.97
CA THR A 349 2.21 31.48 34.47
C THR A 349 3.00 30.31 33.87
N SER A 350 2.37 29.13 33.77
CA SER A 350 2.94 27.89 33.25
C SER A 350 1.96 27.27 32.27
N VAL A 351 2.14 27.52 30.97
CA VAL A 351 1.16 27.25 29.91
C VAL A 351 1.73 26.28 28.89
N GLY A 352 1.05 25.15 28.65
CA GLY A 352 1.50 24.13 27.71
C GLY A 352 0.40 23.52 26.86
N GLY A 353 0.69 23.23 25.59
CA GLY A 353 -0.26 22.55 24.70
C GLY A 353 -0.83 21.25 25.26
N LEU A 354 -0.03 20.45 25.98
CA LEU A 354 -0.49 19.26 26.72
C LEU A 354 -0.47 19.46 28.24
N LEU A 355 0.56 20.10 28.79
CA LEU A 355 0.85 20.09 30.22
C LEU A 355 1.32 21.46 30.71
N GLY A 356 0.61 22.07 31.67
CA GLY A 356 1.00 23.36 32.25
C GLY A 356 2.30 23.27 33.04
N GLU A 357 2.29 22.55 34.16
CA GLU A 357 3.48 22.35 35.01
C GLU A 357 3.61 20.92 35.53
N SER A 358 4.83 20.35 35.41
CA SER A 358 5.19 19.02 35.92
C SER A 358 6.10 19.10 37.14
N ALA A 359 5.64 18.52 38.24
CA ALA A 359 6.43 18.18 39.42
C ALA A 359 6.74 16.67 39.51
N CYS A 360 6.55 15.89 38.44
CA CYS A 360 6.67 14.42 38.44
C CYS A 360 7.67 13.85 37.43
N TYR A 361 8.30 12.74 37.83
CA TYR A 361 9.31 12.04 37.02
C TYR A 361 8.63 11.31 35.85
N LEU A 362 8.98 11.73 34.62
CA LEU A 362 8.39 11.26 33.36
C LEU A 362 6.84 11.40 33.33
N PRO A 363 6.27 12.60 33.12
CA PRO A 363 4.84 12.87 33.30
C PRO A 363 3.92 12.14 32.30
N MET A 364 4.37 11.95 31.06
CA MET A 364 3.55 11.50 29.94
C MET A 364 4.29 10.46 29.10
N THR A 365 3.57 9.53 28.47
CA THR A 365 4.14 8.62 27.47
C THR A 365 3.12 8.09 26.47
N SER A 366 3.62 7.64 25.33
CA SER A 366 2.84 6.87 24.37
C SER A 366 3.66 5.74 23.74
N THR A 367 3.04 4.58 23.54
CA THR A 367 3.72 3.38 23.03
C THR A 367 3.77 3.31 21.50
N GLU A 368 2.64 3.55 20.83
CA GLU A 368 2.50 3.55 19.36
C GLU A 368 2.43 4.97 18.77
N GLY A 369 1.81 5.95 19.45
CA GLY A 369 1.69 7.34 18.97
C GLY A 369 2.59 8.38 19.65
N PHE A 370 2.18 9.65 19.58
CA PHE A 370 3.00 10.84 19.89
C PHE A 370 2.56 11.58 21.16
N MET A 371 3.34 12.57 21.59
CA MET A 371 2.90 13.63 22.49
C MET A 371 2.90 14.94 21.68
N PHE A 372 1.71 15.37 21.23
CA PHE A 372 1.59 16.31 20.12
C PHE A 372 0.56 17.42 20.35
N ASN A 373 0.96 18.67 20.09
CA ASN A 373 0.08 19.83 20.10
C ASN A 373 -0.12 20.42 18.70
N ALA A 374 -1.37 20.78 18.39
CA ALA A 374 -1.76 21.50 17.18
C ALA A 374 -2.67 22.71 17.44
N GLY A 375 -3.22 22.87 18.64
CA GLY A 375 -3.95 24.09 19.01
C GLY A 375 -2.98 25.23 19.36
N ASP A 376 -3.33 26.47 19.05
CA ASP A 376 -2.51 27.62 19.44
C ASP A 376 -2.38 27.70 20.98
N VAL A 377 -1.21 28.13 21.46
CA VAL A 377 -0.87 28.29 22.88
C VAL A 377 -0.52 29.74 23.14
N GLU A 378 -1.31 30.42 23.97
CA GLU A 378 -1.11 31.82 24.34
C GLU A 378 -0.90 31.94 25.85
N GLY A 379 0.12 32.69 26.27
CA GLY A 379 0.35 33.04 27.67
C GLY A 379 0.81 34.48 27.85
N ASN A 380 0.89 34.90 29.11
CA ASN A 380 1.38 36.22 29.52
C ASN A 380 2.21 36.15 30.80
N GLY A 381 3.09 35.14 30.88
CA GLY A 381 3.83 34.80 32.09
C GLY A 381 5.05 33.93 31.84
N ASP A 382 5.66 33.49 32.93
CA ASP A 382 7.08 33.09 32.95
C ASP A 382 7.43 31.85 32.12
N ASN A 383 6.53 30.88 31.91
CA ASN A 383 6.87 29.58 31.31
C ASN A 383 5.80 29.16 30.26
N VAL A 384 5.99 29.54 29.00
CA VAL A 384 5.04 29.19 27.91
C VAL A 384 5.71 28.28 26.89
N GLY A 385 5.10 27.13 26.60
CA GLY A 385 5.63 26.17 25.65
C GLY A 385 4.56 25.53 24.76
N GLY A 386 4.87 25.31 23.48
CA GLY A 386 3.93 24.69 22.53
C GLY A 386 3.39 23.31 22.96
N VAL A 387 4.10 22.58 23.83
CA VAL A 387 3.65 21.29 24.39
C VAL A 387 3.64 21.31 25.93
N ILE A 388 4.63 21.94 26.56
CA ILE A 388 4.76 21.95 28.03
C ILE A 388 5.16 23.34 28.52
N GLY A 389 4.45 23.91 29.50
CA GLY A 389 4.86 25.19 30.11
C GLY A 389 6.15 25.03 30.91
N LYS A 390 6.13 24.19 31.94
CA LYS A 390 7.26 24.01 32.85
C LYS A 390 7.50 22.55 33.25
N MET A 391 8.76 22.14 33.19
CA MET A 391 9.28 20.84 33.62
C MET A 391 10.25 21.03 34.79
N ALA A 392 9.95 20.47 35.97
CA ALA A 392 10.68 20.76 37.21
C ALA A 392 11.31 19.56 37.94
N THR A 393 11.16 18.32 37.44
CA THR A 393 11.81 17.13 38.02
C THR A 393 12.30 16.16 36.94
N LYS A 394 13.17 15.21 37.31
CA LYS A 394 13.97 14.41 36.37
C LYS A 394 13.15 13.70 35.29
N THR A 395 13.69 13.66 34.08
CA THR A 395 13.17 12.88 32.94
C THR A 395 14.29 12.17 32.20
N ASP A 396 13.90 11.27 31.30
CA ASP A 396 14.73 10.54 30.35
C ASP A 396 14.03 10.52 28.96
N SER A 397 13.16 11.51 28.66
CA SER A 397 12.23 11.46 27.52
C SER A 397 11.91 12.82 26.87
N GLY A 398 12.18 12.91 25.58
CA GLY A 398 11.54 13.86 24.66
C GLY A 398 10.36 13.22 23.92
N ASN A 399 10.40 13.18 22.58
CA ASN A 399 9.31 12.73 21.70
C ASN A 399 8.08 13.68 21.67
N TYR A 400 8.32 14.98 21.85
CA TYR A 400 7.29 16.03 21.81
C TYR A 400 7.24 16.69 20.43
N GLY A 401 6.04 17.05 19.96
CA GLY A 401 5.86 17.80 18.71
C GLY A 401 4.84 18.92 18.84
N ASN A 402 5.16 20.09 18.28
CA ASN A 402 4.24 21.21 18.18
C ASN A 402 4.05 21.67 16.73
N ILE A 403 2.80 21.98 16.34
CA ILE A 403 2.48 22.74 15.13
C ILE A 403 1.54 23.94 15.39
N GLY A 404 1.00 24.09 16.60
CA GLY A 404 0.20 25.25 16.99
C GLY A 404 1.10 26.46 17.23
N ASN A 405 0.61 27.68 17.01
CA ASN A 405 1.42 28.87 17.24
C ASN A 405 1.57 29.14 18.74
N VAL A 406 2.76 29.57 19.17
CA VAL A 406 3.07 29.88 20.57
C VAL A 406 3.23 31.39 20.71
N LYS A 407 2.39 32.03 21.52
CA LYS A 407 2.48 33.46 21.84
C LYS A 407 2.75 33.69 23.31
N ASN A 408 3.65 34.61 23.65
CA ASN A 408 3.89 35.01 25.03
C ASN A 408 4.21 36.51 25.19
N THR A 409 3.99 37.03 26.40
CA THR A 409 4.50 38.34 26.86
C THR A 409 5.38 38.24 28.11
N GLY A 410 5.69 37.04 28.60
CA GLY A 410 6.57 36.78 29.75
C GLY A 410 7.92 36.15 29.38
N LYS A 411 8.68 35.77 30.42
CA LYS A 411 10.13 35.54 30.36
C LYS A 411 10.59 34.42 29.42
N TYR A 412 10.13 33.19 29.65
CA TYR A 412 10.66 31.99 28.98
C TYR A 412 9.63 31.41 28.01
N THR A 413 9.98 31.39 26.72
CA THR A 413 9.06 30.98 25.66
C THR A 413 9.73 29.97 24.73
N GLY A 414 9.18 28.75 24.68
CA GLY A 414 9.68 27.68 23.81
C GLY A 414 8.66 27.26 22.77
N GLY A 415 9.09 27.00 21.55
CA GLY A 415 8.26 26.35 20.54
C GLY A 415 7.73 24.97 20.97
N VAL A 416 8.35 24.34 21.97
CA VAL A 416 7.86 23.10 22.62
C VAL A 416 7.77 23.25 24.14
N ILE A 417 8.80 23.78 24.81
CA ILE A 417 8.91 23.78 26.28
C ILE A 417 9.32 25.18 26.79
N GLY A 418 8.52 25.80 27.67
CA GLY A 418 8.86 27.11 28.24
C GLY A 418 10.11 27.05 29.13
N LEU A 419 10.05 26.27 30.21
CA LEU A 419 11.16 26.05 31.15
C LEU A 419 11.45 24.55 31.35
N TRP A 420 12.70 24.15 31.09
CA TRP A 420 13.26 22.83 31.41
C TRP A 420 14.29 22.95 32.55
N ASN A 421 13.79 22.94 33.79
CA ASN A 421 14.60 23.05 35.01
C ASN A 421 15.04 21.65 35.49
N ILE A 422 15.88 20.96 34.70
CA ILE A 422 16.27 19.56 34.95
C ILE A 422 17.73 19.28 34.56
N THR A 423 18.67 19.51 35.49
CA THR A 423 20.13 19.42 35.30
C THR A 423 20.73 18.03 35.06
N SER A 424 19.93 16.96 35.03
CA SER A 424 20.42 15.58 34.90
C SER A 424 19.67 14.75 33.83
N SER A 425 19.14 15.42 32.81
CA SER A 425 18.31 14.85 31.74
C SER A 425 18.72 15.37 30.36
N SER A 426 18.34 14.66 29.29
CA SER A 426 18.50 15.11 27.90
C SER A 426 17.13 15.25 27.24
N LEU A 427 17.00 16.16 26.27
CA LEU A 427 15.81 16.33 25.44
C LEU A 427 16.08 15.77 24.04
N GLU A 428 15.33 14.76 23.62
CA GLU A 428 15.56 14.08 22.33
C GLU A 428 14.32 14.04 21.43
N ASN A 429 14.52 13.85 20.13
CA ASN A 429 13.47 13.56 19.14
C ASN A 429 12.28 14.53 19.22
N THR A 430 12.54 15.84 19.27
CA THR A 430 11.54 16.86 19.62
C THR A 430 11.49 17.97 18.58
N PHE A 431 10.28 18.46 18.23
CA PHE A 431 10.15 19.48 17.19
C PHE A 431 9.09 20.55 17.42
N ASN A 432 9.31 21.69 16.77
CA ASN A 432 8.33 22.76 16.60
C ASN A 432 8.26 23.22 15.14
N ALA A 433 7.10 23.05 14.50
CA ALA A 433 6.78 23.66 13.21
C ALA A 433 5.73 24.80 13.30
N GLY A 434 5.25 25.11 14.52
CA GLY A 434 4.39 26.27 14.78
C GLY A 434 5.21 27.57 14.87
N ASN A 435 4.58 28.72 14.59
CA ASN A 435 5.26 29.99 14.80
C ASN A 435 5.46 30.26 16.31
N VAL A 436 6.52 30.98 16.65
CA VAL A 436 6.70 31.56 17.99
C VAL A 436 6.65 33.07 17.82
N GLU A 437 5.98 33.77 18.73
CA GLU A 437 5.76 35.22 18.69
C GLU A 437 5.81 35.77 20.12
N VAL A 438 6.73 36.70 20.39
CA VAL A 438 6.93 37.25 21.74
C VAL A 438 6.99 38.77 21.70
N THR A 439 6.17 39.43 22.53
CA THR A 439 5.92 40.88 22.43
C THR A 439 5.95 41.62 23.78
N GLY A 440 6.47 41.00 24.85
CA GLY A 440 6.55 41.60 26.18
C GLY A 440 7.94 42.16 26.51
N GLU A 441 8.00 43.22 27.31
CA GLU A 441 9.26 43.85 27.76
C GLU A 441 10.07 42.95 28.71
N ASP A 442 9.41 42.06 29.46
CA ASP A 442 10.04 41.08 30.36
C ASP A 442 10.56 39.80 29.65
N ALA A 443 10.46 39.72 28.32
CA ALA A 443 10.89 38.53 27.57
C ALA A 443 12.42 38.40 27.51
N THR A 444 12.97 37.25 27.91
CA THR A 444 14.43 37.01 27.92
C THR A 444 14.82 35.76 27.14
N ASP A 445 14.32 34.59 27.53
CA ASP A 445 14.81 33.31 27.03
C ASP A 445 13.79 32.74 26.03
N VAL A 446 13.90 33.14 24.76
CA VAL A 446 12.98 32.75 23.67
C VAL A 446 13.67 31.81 22.69
N GLY A 447 13.14 30.60 22.52
CA GLY A 447 13.76 29.57 21.68
C GLY A 447 12.79 28.71 20.87
N GLY A 448 13.28 28.19 19.74
CA GLY A 448 12.54 27.38 18.78
C GLY A 448 12.08 26.04 19.33
N ILE A 449 12.79 25.45 20.30
CA ILE A 449 12.35 24.26 21.05
C ILE A 449 12.13 24.58 22.52
N VAL A 450 13.16 25.10 23.20
CA VAL A 450 13.10 25.42 24.64
C VAL A 450 13.33 26.91 24.86
N GLY A 451 12.51 27.54 25.71
CA GLY A 451 12.79 28.89 26.21
C GLY A 451 14.05 28.87 27.07
N LYS A 452 13.94 28.42 28.32
CA LYS A 452 15.10 28.18 29.20
C LYS A 452 15.37 26.69 29.41
N PHE A 453 16.56 26.24 29.02
CA PHE A 453 17.04 24.85 29.16
C PHE A 453 18.20 24.77 30.16
N MET A 454 18.03 24.00 31.25
CA MET A 454 19.09 23.75 32.24
C MET A 454 19.62 22.31 32.16
N GLY A 455 19.39 21.60 31.05
CA GLY A 455 19.65 20.16 30.93
C GLY A 455 21.07 19.78 30.48
N VAL A 456 21.24 18.50 30.17
CA VAL A 456 22.51 17.94 29.69
C VAL A 456 22.60 18.07 28.17
N ASN A 457 21.92 17.21 27.39
CA ASN A 457 22.04 17.22 25.93
C ASN A 457 20.72 17.58 25.24
N ILE A 458 20.79 18.13 24.01
CA ILE A 458 19.66 18.18 23.08
C ILE A 458 20.03 17.46 21.78
N LYS A 459 19.18 16.53 21.33
CA LYS A 459 19.52 15.64 20.20
C LYS A 459 18.33 15.28 19.30
N ASN A 460 18.58 15.11 18.00
CA ASN A 460 17.58 14.71 17.01
C ASN A 460 16.36 15.66 17.01
N CYS A 461 16.57 16.98 17.08
CA CYS A 461 15.48 17.95 17.16
C CYS A 461 15.40 18.80 15.88
N PHE A 462 14.23 19.41 15.60
CA PHE A 462 14.16 20.44 14.56
C PHE A 462 13.17 21.56 14.89
N HIS A 463 13.46 22.79 14.48
CA HIS A 463 12.52 23.90 14.61
C HIS A 463 12.42 24.78 13.34
N THR A 464 11.25 25.39 13.13
CA THR A 464 11.00 26.31 12.00
C THR A 464 10.63 27.72 12.48
N THR A 465 11.45 28.27 13.38
CA THR A 465 11.33 29.64 13.93
C THR A 465 12.55 30.48 13.57
N GLU A 466 12.47 31.79 13.76
CA GLU A 466 13.62 32.70 13.65
C GLU A 466 14.49 32.73 14.93
N TYR A 467 13.89 32.43 16.08
CA TYR A 467 14.59 32.25 17.35
C TYR A 467 15.50 31.01 17.37
N PRO A 468 16.64 31.04 18.09
CA PRO A 468 17.58 29.92 18.24
C PRO A 468 16.94 28.66 18.84
N LEU A 469 17.53 27.46 18.67
CA LEU A 469 17.06 26.19 19.26
C LEU A 469 16.65 26.30 20.75
N ILE A 470 17.49 26.99 21.51
CA ILE A 470 17.44 27.21 22.95
C ILE A 470 17.52 28.73 23.17
N GLY A 471 16.67 29.28 24.04
CA GLY A 471 16.59 30.72 24.31
C GLY A 471 17.58 31.26 25.36
N ASN A 472 18.30 30.41 26.10
CA ASN A 472 19.35 30.85 27.03
C ASN A 472 20.38 31.75 26.30
N GLY A 473 20.75 32.87 26.91
CA GLY A 473 21.70 33.84 26.33
C GLY A 473 23.15 33.35 26.25
N GLU A 474 24.02 34.21 25.71
CA GLU A 474 25.47 33.92 25.52
C GLU A 474 26.17 33.40 26.78
N ASP A 475 25.77 33.85 27.98
CA ASP A 475 26.42 33.51 29.25
C ASP A 475 26.34 32.00 29.60
N GLU A 476 25.33 31.27 29.12
CA GLU A 476 25.16 29.82 29.34
C GLU A 476 25.62 28.98 28.12
N LYS A 477 26.14 29.62 27.07
CA LYS A 477 26.37 29.04 25.74
C LYS A 477 27.53 28.05 25.68
N GLU A 478 28.63 28.31 26.39
CA GLU A 478 29.77 27.40 26.44
C GLU A 478 29.43 26.08 27.15
N GLU A 479 28.54 26.10 28.14
CA GLU A 479 28.10 24.88 28.82
C GLU A 479 27.18 24.02 27.93
N ILE A 480 26.44 24.60 26.99
CA ILE A 480 25.39 23.91 26.24
C ILE A 480 25.85 23.49 24.82
N THR A 481 26.63 24.31 24.12
CA THR A 481 27.03 24.08 22.72
C THR A 481 27.68 22.71 22.46
N GLY A 482 28.56 22.25 23.36
CA GLY A 482 29.21 20.94 23.24
C GLY A 482 28.28 19.73 23.43
N LYS A 483 26.98 19.94 23.63
CA LYS A 483 25.97 18.94 23.99
C LYS A 483 24.75 18.93 23.04
N ILE A 484 24.82 19.67 21.93
CA ILE A 484 23.81 19.69 20.86
C ILE A 484 24.27 18.76 19.71
N SER A 485 23.38 17.90 19.20
CA SER A 485 23.74 16.99 18.09
C SER A 485 22.56 16.56 17.22
N ASN A 486 22.76 16.46 15.89
CA ASN A 486 21.72 16.10 14.93
C ASN A 486 20.45 16.98 15.05
N CYS A 487 20.65 18.29 15.26
CA CYS A 487 19.58 19.28 15.38
C CYS A 487 19.52 20.17 14.13
N TYR A 488 18.33 20.59 13.71
CA TYR A 488 18.11 21.31 12.45
C TYR A 488 17.22 22.55 12.61
N CYS A 489 17.62 23.66 12.00
CA CYS A 489 16.81 24.89 11.97
C CYS A 489 16.48 25.33 10.54
N MET A 490 15.30 25.92 10.35
CA MET A 490 14.96 26.53 9.06
C MET A 490 15.75 27.82 8.82
N GLU A 491 16.10 28.12 7.57
CA GLU A 491 16.92 29.25 7.10
C GLU A 491 16.57 30.66 7.61
N LYS A 492 15.38 30.86 8.19
CA LYS A 492 15.01 32.11 8.88
C LYS A 492 15.58 32.26 10.29
N ASN A 493 16.18 31.22 10.87
CA ASN A 493 16.97 31.32 12.10
C ASN A 493 18.30 32.02 11.79
N THR A 494 18.45 33.27 12.25
CA THR A 494 19.66 34.07 12.03
C THR A 494 20.79 33.76 13.00
N SER A 495 20.52 32.98 14.06
CA SER A 495 21.40 32.72 15.18
C SER A 495 21.40 31.22 15.59
N PRO A 496 21.71 30.29 14.67
CA PRO A 496 21.74 28.86 14.99
C PRO A 496 22.79 28.53 16.06
N TRP A 497 22.52 27.53 16.88
CA TRP A 497 23.48 27.05 17.88
C TRP A 497 24.64 26.28 17.23
N ASN A 498 25.83 26.29 17.85
CA ASN A 498 26.88 25.37 17.43
C ASN A 498 26.42 23.92 17.69
N GLY A 499 26.50 23.05 16.69
CA GLY A 499 25.89 21.71 16.70
C GLY A 499 24.49 21.63 16.05
N GLU A 500 23.89 22.76 15.67
CA GLU A 500 22.67 22.85 14.88
C GLU A 500 22.97 23.15 13.40
N ILE A 501 22.20 22.53 12.49
CA ILE A 501 22.41 22.58 11.04
C ILE A 501 21.25 23.34 10.38
N THR A 502 21.57 24.48 9.78
CA THR A 502 20.59 25.27 9.03
C THR A 502 20.22 24.60 7.70
N LYS A 503 18.93 24.58 7.36
CA LYS A 503 18.36 23.99 6.15
C LYS A 503 17.27 24.87 5.54
N THR A 504 17.17 24.87 4.22
CA THR A 504 16.17 25.61 3.45
C THR A 504 14.76 25.01 3.59
N MET A 505 13.72 25.77 3.26
CA MET A 505 12.34 25.29 3.24
C MET A 505 12.13 24.15 2.24
N GLU A 506 12.91 24.10 1.14
CA GLU A 506 12.86 23.01 0.17
C GLU A 506 13.47 21.73 0.73
N GLU A 507 14.66 21.80 1.34
CA GLU A 507 15.28 20.65 2.03
C GLU A 507 14.38 20.11 3.16
N PHE A 508 13.76 21.00 3.94
CA PHE A 508 12.75 20.64 4.96
C PHE A 508 11.51 19.96 4.36
N SER A 509 11.08 20.32 3.15
CA SER A 509 9.91 19.74 2.48
C SER A 509 10.23 18.48 1.67
N SER A 510 11.49 18.26 1.32
CA SER A 510 11.96 17.16 0.46
C SER A 510 11.88 15.78 1.12
N GLY A 511 11.96 15.72 2.46
CA GLY A 511 12.20 14.49 3.22
C GLY A 511 13.63 14.34 3.75
N GLU A 512 14.59 15.16 3.31
CA GLU A 512 15.98 15.09 3.76
C GLU A 512 16.09 15.16 5.29
N VAL A 513 15.54 16.21 5.91
CA VAL A 513 15.67 16.42 7.35
C VAL A 513 15.02 15.25 8.12
N ALA A 514 13.91 14.71 7.63
CA ALA A 514 13.26 13.54 8.22
C ALA A 514 14.10 12.25 8.10
N TYR A 515 14.88 12.12 7.04
CA TYR A 515 15.83 11.02 6.87
C TYR A 515 17.05 11.19 7.79
N LEU A 516 17.67 12.37 7.81
CA LEU A 516 18.87 12.67 8.61
C LEU A 516 18.60 12.60 10.13
N LEU A 517 17.41 12.98 10.59
CA LEU A 517 16.99 12.83 11.98
C LEU A 517 16.97 11.36 12.47
N ASP A 518 16.84 10.38 11.57
CA ASP A 518 17.01 8.95 11.85
C ASP A 518 18.49 8.48 11.76
N GLY A 519 19.42 9.33 11.34
CA GLY A 519 20.77 8.95 10.91
C GLY A 519 20.85 8.56 9.43
N SER A 520 22.06 8.34 8.91
CA SER A 520 22.30 8.05 7.48
C SER A 520 23.31 6.91 7.29
N GLY A 521 23.31 6.28 6.11
CA GLY A 521 24.24 5.21 5.78
C GLY A 521 24.11 4.01 6.73
N GLU A 522 25.26 3.47 7.19
CA GLU A 522 25.32 2.36 8.14
C GLU A 522 24.93 2.77 9.57
N ASP A 523 25.06 4.05 9.92
CA ASP A 523 24.69 4.63 11.23
C ASP A 523 23.18 4.94 11.35
N ARG A 524 22.37 4.65 10.32
CA ARG A 524 20.92 4.90 10.35
C ARG A 524 20.21 3.94 11.30
N ASN A 525 19.35 4.49 12.17
CA ASN A 525 18.62 3.74 13.18
C ASN A 525 17.78 2.61 12.58
N GLN A 526 17.92 1.38 13.11
CA GLN A 526 17.10 0.24 12.69
C GLN A 526 15.62 0.42 13.02
N ASN A 527 15.33 1.12 14.12
CA ASN A 527 13.99 1.52 14.53
C ASN A 527 13.77 2.99 14.18
N LEU A 528 13.48 3.25 12.90
CA LEU A 528 13.20 4.58 12.37
C LEU A 528 12.09 5.27 13.19
N PHE A 529 12.37 6.48 13.66
CA PHE A 529 11.51 7.25 14.55
C PHE A 529 10.94 8.50 13.88
N TRP A 530 11.59 8.99 12.83
CA TRP A 530 11.15 10.12 12.03
C TRP A 530 10.51 9.68 10.70
N GLY A 531 9.82 10.62 10.05
CA GLY A 531 9.20 10.41 8.77
C GLY A 531 8.49 11.66 8.27
N GLN A 532 7.98 11.62 7.04
CA GLN A 532 7.36 12.76 6.39
C GLN A 532 6.52 12.27 5.21
N ASN A 533 5.31 12.78 5.01
CA ASN A 533 4.58 12.55 3.76
C ASN A 533 5.10 13.52 2.70
N ILE A 534 6.05 13.07 1.89
CA ILE A 534 6.71 13.91 0.89
C ILE A 534 5.69 14.36 -0.15
N GLY A 535 5.68 15.67 -0.43
CA GLY A 535 4.68 16.33 -1.28
C GLY A 535 3.42 16.84 -0.57
N THR A 536 3.25 16.58 0.74
CA THR A 536 2.19 17.23 1.56
C THR A 536 2.73 17.91 2.81
N ASP A 537 3.70 17.29 3.48
CA ASP A 537 4.21 17.76 4.76
C ASP A 537 5.42 18.68 4.53
N LYS A 538 5.36 19.92 5.04
CA LYS A 538 6.40 20.95 4.85
C LYS A 538 7.64 20.76 5.75
N ALA A 539 7.59 19.81 6.67
CA ALA A 539 8.63 19.50 7.64
C ALA A 539 8.48 18.04 8.11
N PRO A 540 9.51 17.47 8.77
CA PRO A 540 9.41 16.14 9.36
C PRO A 540 8.31 16.04 10.42
N ILE A 541 7.82 14.83 10.67
CA ILE A 541 6.93 14.49 11.77
C ILE A 541 7.42 13.22 12.47
N LEU A 542 7.13 13.12 13.76
CA LEU A 542 7.38 11.89 14.51
C LEU A 542 6.58 10.72 13.89
N ARG A 543 7.24 9.56 13.77
CA ARG A 543 6.83 8.30 13.11
C ARG A 543 5.91 8.51 11.89
N GLY A 544 6.26 9.45 11.01
CA GLY A 544 5.58 9.66 9.74
C GLY A 544 5.77 8.50 8.76
N LYS A 545 5.43 8.70 7.49
CA LYS A 545 5.88 7.77 6.44
C LYS A 545 7.40 7.77 6.42
N THR A 546 8.00 6.59 6.44
CA THR A 546 9.45 6.40 6.28
C THR A 546 9.95 7.14 5.03
N VAL A 547 11.02 7.91 5.19
CA VAL A 547 11.79 8.45 4.07
C VAL A 547 12.94 7.50 3.74
N TYR A 548 13.15 7.29 2.45
CA TYR A 548 14.28 6.60 1.84
C TYR A 548 15.07 7.61 0.99
N GLN A 549 16.39 7.48 0.99
CA GLN A 549 17.30 8.22 0.12
C GLN A 549 17.74 7.32 -1.05
N ASP A 550 17.78 7.88 -2.26
CA ASP A 550 18.38 7.27 -3.45
C ASP A 550 19.19 8.36 -4.17
N GLY A 551 20.52 8.30 -4.05
CA GLY A 551 21.40 9.41 -4.39
C GLY A 551 21.08 10.68 -3.59
N SER A 552 20.79 11.78 -4.29
CA SER A 552 20.30 13.04 -3.70
C SER A 552 18.77 13.13 -3.59
N THR A 553 18.03 12.11 -4.03
CA THR A 553 16.56 12.11 -4.04
C THR A 553 15.99 11.45 -2.79
N TYR A 554 14.96 12.05 -2.20
CA TYR A 554 14.24 11.51 -1.05
C TYR A 554 12.82 11.11 -1.47
N SER A 555 12.33 9.96 -0.98
CA SER A 555 10.94 9.53 -1.26
C SER A 555 10.37 8.60 -0.19
N ASN A 556 9.04 8.45 -0.16
CA ASN A 556 8.36 7.44 0.68
C ASN A 556 8.26 6.05 0.05
N THR A 557 8.89 5.82 -1.12
CA THR A 557 8.95 4.52 -1.77
C THR A 557 10.32 3.89 -1.57
N ALA A 558 10.36 2.63 -1.15
CA ALA A 558 11.60 1.88 -1.02
C ALA A 558 12.18 1.53 -2.40
N GLY A 559 13.02 2.43 -2.91
CA GLY A 559 13.90 2.28 -4.08
C GLY A 559 13.22 2.15 -5.45
N HIS A 560 14.04 2.23 -6.50
CA HIS A 560 13.66 1.80 -7.84
C HIS A 560 13.37 0.28 -7.88
N LEU A 561 12.34 -0.13 -8.61
CA LEU A 561 12.05 -1.53 -8.89
C LEU A 561 12.28 -1.78 -10.38
N TYR A 562 13.43 -2.35 -10.73
CA TYR A 562 13.74 -2.69 -12.11
C TYR A 562 13.10 -4.03 -12.52
N GLY A 563 12.71 -4.13 -13.79
CA GLY A 563 12.43 -5.41 -14.43
C GLY A 563 13.71 -6.10 -14.92
N ASP A 564 13.53 -7.26 -15.56
CA ASP A 564 14.63 -8.02 -16.17
C ASP A 564 15.36 -7.17 -17.23
N PRO A 565 16.72 -7.13 -17.24
CA PRO A 565 17.48 -6.37 -18.21
C PRO A 565 17.15 -6.69 -19.67
N GLN A 566 17.23 -5.68 -20.51
CA GLN A 566 17.00 -5.74 -21.96
C GLN A 566 18.27 -5.35 -22.70
N TYR A 567 18.52 -5.97 -23.84
CA TYR A 567 19.76 -5.82 -24.60
C TYR A 567 19.46 -5.50 -26.06
N ALA A 568 20.18 -4.53 -26.62
CA ALA A 568 20.16 -4.20 -28.04
C ALA A 568 21.58 -4.26 -28.60
N TRP A 569 21.72 -4.79 -29.81
CA TRP A 569 22.97 -4.85 -30.57
C TRP A 569 22.92 -3.84 -31.72
N ASN A 570 23.98 -3.04 -31.89
CA ASN A 570 24.15 -2.15 -33.02
C ASN A 570 25.19 -2.69 -34.01
N GLU A 571 24.80 -2.84 -35.28
CA GLU A 571 25.65 -3.36 -36.36
C GLU A 571 26.58 -2.30 -36.97
N SER A 572 26.27 -1.00 -36.88
CA SER A 572 27.21 0.05 -37.34
C SER A 572 28.35 0.30 -36.36
N ASP A 573 28.03 0.27 -35.06
CA ASP A 573 28.93 0.73 -33.99
C ASP A 573 29.58 -0.45 -33.24
N MET A 574 29.28 -1.69 -33.66
CA MET A 574 29.81 -2.94 -33.10
C MET A 574 29.62 -3.03 -31.57
N SER A 575 28.48 -2.57 -31.06
CA SER A 575 28.25 -2.32 -29.63
C SER A 575 26.96 -2.96 -29.11
N PHE A 576 26.93 -3.24 -27.80
CA PHE A 576 25.71 -3.62 -27.08
C PHE A 576 25.29 -2.50 -26.13
N THR A 577 24.01 -2.14 -26.16
CA THR A 577 23.36 -1.34 -25.13
C THR A 577 22.53 -2.27 -24.23
N ALA A 578 22.88 -2.33 -22.94
CA ALA A 578 22.04 -2.93 -21.91
C ALA A 578 21.21 -1.84 -21.23
N TYR A 579 19.96 -2.15 -20.86
CA TYR A 579 19.15 -1.25 -20.04
C TYR A 579 18.13 -1.99 -19.19
N ARG A 580 17.68 -1.33 -18.11
CA ARG A 580 16.53 -1.73 -17.31
C ARG A 580 15.72 -0.49 -16.91
N GLN A 581 14.43 -0.50 -17.21
CA GLN A 581 13.53 0.59 -16.83
C GLN A 581 12.91 0.30 -15.46
N CYS A 582 12.74 1.34 -14.65
CA CYS A 582 12.02 1.23 -13.39
C CYS A 582 10.52 0.99 -13.66
N GLN A 583 9.93 -0.01 -13.02
CA GLN A 583 8.49 -0.34 -13.12
C GLN A 583 7.59 0.64 -12.33
N ARG A 584 8.17 1.73 -11.78
CA ARG A 584 7.50 2.70 -10.89
C ARG A 584 7.68 4.17 -11.32
N CYS A 585 8.61 4.47 -12.23
CA CYS A 585 8.89 5.81 -12.74
C CYS A 585 9.70 5.72 -14.05
N ASP A 586 9.82 6.80 -14.79
CA ASP A 586 10.46 6.79 -16.12
C ASP A 586 12.00 6.72 -16.10
N TYR A 587 12.62 6.54 -14.92
CA TYR A 587 14.07 6.36 -14.81
C TYR A 587 14.53 5.04 -15.46
N LYS A 588 15.61 5.12 -16.24
CA LYS A 588 16.13 4.04 -17.08
C LYS A 588 17.65 3.91 -16.91
N ASP A 589 18.05 2.98 -16.06
CA ASP A 589 19.45 2.55 -15.94
C ASP A 589 19.92 1.92 -17.26
N THR A 590 21.00 2.44 -17.85
CA THR A 590 21.44 2.15 -19.22
C THR A 590 22.97 2.20 -19.31
N GLU A 591 23.58 1.18 -19.90
CA GLU A 591 25.03 1.11 -20.19
C GLU A 591 25.23 0.71 -21.65
N THR A 592 26.26 1.24 -22.32
CA THR A 592 26.61 0.86 -23.70
C THR A 592 28.10 0.61 -23.81
N VAL A 593 28.47 -0.53 -24.38
CA VAL A 593 29.86 -0.99 -24.50
C VAL A 593 30.14 -1.49 -25.91
N THR A 594 31.33 -1.18 -26.44
CA THR A 594 31.81 -1.76 -27.70
C THR A 594 32.16 -3.23 -27.46
N ALA A 595 31.71 -4.12 -28.34
CA ALA A 595 32.03 -5.54 -28.25
C ALA A 595 33.42 -5.84 -28.78
N THR A 596 34.14 -6.69 -28.06
CA THR A 596 35.33 -7.38 -28.56
C THR A 596 34.92 -8.54 -29.48
N TYR A 597 35.79 -9.03 -30.35
CA TYR A 597 35.50 -10.20 -31.18
C TYR A 597 36.71 -11.09 -31.46
N THR A 598 36.42 -12.31 -31.87
CA THR A 598 37.37 -13.27 -32.45
C THR A 598 36.88 -13.71 -33.82
N GLU A 599 37.79 -14.02 -34.76
CA GLU A 599 37.47 -14.28 -36.16
C GLU A 599 38.14 -15.56 -36.67
N GLU A 600 37.37 -16.33 -37.44
CA GLU A 600 37.85 -17.41 -38.30
C GLU A 600 37.61 -17.00 -39.76
N GLU A 601 38.67 -16.95 -40.56
CA GLU A 601 38.62 -16.44 -41.94
C GLU A 601 37.79 -17.32 -42.88
N ALA A 602 37.17 -16.69 -43.88
CA ALA A 602 36.44 -17.39 -44.94
C ALA A 602 37.38 -17.95 -46.01
N GLY A 603 37.09 -19.16 -46.50
CA GLY A 603 37.79 -19.78 -47.62
C GLY A 603 37.11 -19.48 -48.97
N CYS A 604 37.59 -20.09 -50.06
CA CYS A 604 36.97 -19.95 -51.38
C CYS A 604 35.56 -20.60 -51.42
N ASP A 605 35.44 -21.80 -50.86
CA ASP A 605 34.21 -22.61 -50.82
C ASP A 605 33.61 -22.73 -49.40
N THR A 606 34.23 -22.13 -48.37
CA THR A 606 33.84 -22.27 -46.95
C THR A 606 33.58 -20.92 -46.28
N SER A 607 32.48 -20.81 -45.54
CA SER A 607 32.20 -19.63 -44.71
C SER A 607 33.15 -19.51 -43.52
N GLY A 608 33.49 -18.27 -43.16
CA GLY A 608 34.15 -17.93 -41.89
C GLY A 608 33.13 -17.54 -40.81
N LYS A 609 33.60 -17.14 -39.62
CA LYS A 609 32.74 -16.56 -38.58
C LYS A 609 33.43 -15.47 -37.75
N ARG A 610 32.64 -14.58 -37.16
CA ARG A 610 33.05 -13.66 -36.09
C ARG A 610 32.19 -13.90 -34.85
N ASP A 611 32.83 -14.14 -33.71
CA ASP A 611 32.18 -14.27 -32.40
C ASP A 611 32.44 -13.03 -31.56
N TYR A 612 31.38 -12.26 -31.32
CA TYR A 612 31.39 -11.01 -30.54
C TYR A 612 31.09 -11.27 -29.05
N ARG A 613 31.74 -10.50 -28.17
CA ARG A 613 31.57 -10.57 -26.70
C ARG A 613 31.62 -9.17 -26.07
N ALA A 614 30.63 -8.87 -25.23
CA ALA A 614 30.50 -7.61 -24.49
C ALA A 614 30.34 -7.86 -22.98
N GLU A 615 31.19 -7.22 -22.19
CA GLU A 615 31.11 -7.18 -20.72
C GLU A 615 30.64 -5.80 -20.26
N PHE A 616 29.82 -5.76 -19.21
CA PHE A 616 29.27 -4.54 -18.62
C PHE A 616 29.91 -4.28 -17.25
N THR A 617 30.06 -3.01 -16.88
CA THR A 617 30.59 -2.60 -15.57
C THR A 617 29.51 -2.59 -14.50
N ASN A 618 28.24 -2.39 -14.86
CA ASN A 618 27.10 -2.52 -13.96
C ASN A 618 26.83 -4.02 -13.68
N PRO A 619 26.98 -4.51 -12.43
CA PRO A 619 26.84 -5.93 -12.10
C PRO A 619 25.41 -6.47 -12.23
N ALA A 620 24.44 -5.63 -12.60
CA ALA A 620 23.09 -6.04 -12.96
C ALA A 620 22.93 -6.48 -14.44
N PHE A 621 23.96 -6.35 -15.27
CA PHE A 621 23.92 -6.69 -16.70
C PHE A 621 24.82 -7.89 -17.03
N GLU A 622 24.20 -9.01 -17.42
CA GLU A 622 24.90 -10.22 -17.88
C GLU A 622 25.68 -10.00 -19.19
N VAL A 623 26.84 -10.65 -19.30
CA VAL A 623 27.73 -10.66 -20.48
C VAL A 623 27.00 -11.19 -21.70
N GLN A 624 27.03 -10.43 -22.81
CA GLN A 624 26.36 -10.80 -24.06
C GLN A 624 27.35 -11.34 -25.11
N THR A 625 26.85 -12.21 -25.99
CA THR A 625 27.59 -12.76 -27.13
C THR A 625 26.73 -12.85 -28.38
N LYS A 626 27.35 -12.76 -29.57
CA LYS A 626 26.67 -12.93 -30.88
C LYS A 626 27.66 -13.46 -31.92
N THR A 627 27.25 -14.48 -32.68
CA THR A 627 28.00 -14.98 -33.84
C THR A 627 27.48 -14.34 -35.13
N VAL A 628 28.37 -13.98 -36.05
CA VAL A 628 28.07 -13.55 -37.42
C VAL A 628 28.83 -14.45 -38.40
N ILE A 629 28.15 -15.00 -39.39
CA ILE A 629 28.75 -15.85 -40.43
C ILE A 629 29.27 -14.98 -41.58
N LEU A 630 30.49 -15.26 -42.05
CA LEU A 630 31.10 -14.60 -43.19
C LEU A 630 30.88 -15.42 -44.47
N ASN A 631 30.54 -14.77 -45.58
CA ASN A 631 30.33 -15.44 -46.86
C ASN A 631 31.65 -15.99 -47.42
N PRO A 632 31.65 -17.11 -48.18
CA PRO A 632 32.83 -17.60 -48.87
C PRO A 632 33.38 -16.57 -49.87
N LEU A 633 34.69 -16.52 -50.03
CA LEU A 633 35.40 -15.50 -50.83
C LEU A 633 35.32 -15.71 -52.35
N GLY A 634 34.84 -16.87 -52.81
CA GLY A 634 34.78 -17.24 -54.22
C GLY A 634 36.16 -17.54 -54.86
N HIS A 635 36.11 -18.07 -56.09
CA HIS A 635 37.30 -18.36 -56.88
C HIS A 635 37.81 -17.15 -57.67
N ASP A 636 39.12 -17.11 -57.85
CA ASP A 636 39.89 -16.02 -58.44
C ASP A 636 40.90 -16.66 -59.38
N TYR A 637 40.47 -16.94 -60.61
CA TYR A 637 41.26 -17.64 -61.62
C TYR A 637 42.28 -16.72 -62.29
N ASP A 638 43.39 -17.29 -62.76
CA ASP A 638 44.33 -16.63 -63.68
C ASP A 638 43.84 -16.68 -65.15
N GLU A 639 44.66 -16.11 -66.05
CA GLU A 639 44.35 -15.95 -67.46
C GLU A 639 44.55 -17.28 -68.22
N PRO A 640 43.57 -17.73 -69.05
CA PRO A 640 43.66 -18.98 -69.79
C PRO A 640 44.93 -19.15 -70.63
N GLN A 641 45.61 -20.28 -70.46
CA GLN A 641 46.77 -20.68 -71.24
C GLN A 641 46.39 -21.77 -72.25
N TYR A 642 46.88 -21.65 -73.48
CA TYR A 642 46.56 -22.55 -74.60
C TYR A 642 47.80 -23.35 -75.04
N THR A 643 47.62 -24.61 -75.47
CA THR A 643 48.70 -25.47 -75.96
C THR A 643 48.21 -26.36 -77.09
N TRP A 644 48.90 -26.35 -78.23
CA TRP A 644 48.60 -27.17 -79.41
C TRP A 644 49.49 -28.42 -79.44
N ASN A 645 49.00 -29.52 -80.02
CA ASN A 645 49.79 -30.76 -80.20
C ASN A 645 50.69 -30.72 -81.46
N GLU A 646 51.68 -31.62 -81.55
CA GLU A 646 52.68 -31.66 -82.64
C GLU A 646 52.09 -31.84 -84.06
N SER A 647 50.86 -32.36 -84.16
CA SER A 647 50.13 -32.56 -85.42
C SER A 647 49.12 -31.45 -85.72
N GLU A 648 49.03 -30.45 -84.85
CA GLU A 648 48.04 -29.36 -84.84
C GLU A 648 46.57 -29.82 -84.74
N MET A 649 46.33 -31.12 -84.51
CA MET A 649 44.99 -31.74 -84.49
C MET A 649 44.25 -31.64 -83.15
N SER A 650 44.87 -31.12 -82.09
CA SER A 650 44.18 -30.79 -80.83
C SER A 650 44.78 -29.56 -80.14
N CYS A 651 43.95 -28.84 -79.40
CA CYS A 651 44.35 -27.72 -78.54
C CYS A 651 43.76 -27.90 -77.13
N THR A 652 44.56 -27.59 -76.10
CA THR A 652 44.18 -27.62 -74.68
C THR A 652 44.18 -26.20 -74.12
N ALA A 653 43.12 -25.81 -73.43
CA ALA A 653 43.03 -24.58 -72.64
C ALA A 653 43.02 -24.90 -71.14
N SER A 654 43.61 -24.05 -70.30
CA SER A 654 43.62 -24.24 -68.83
C SER A 654 43.79 -22.95 -68.03
N ARG A 655 43.26 -22.91 -66.80
CA ARG A 655 43.42 -21.83 -65.81
C ARG A 655 43.35 -22.36 -64.37
N ILE A 656 43.91 -21.64 -63.40
CA ILE A 656 44.05 -22.04 -62.00
C ILE A 656 43.60 -20.93 -61.05
N CYS A 657 42.86 -21.28 -59.99
CA CYS A 657 42.46 -20.34 -58.95
C CYS A 657 43.68 -19.92 -58.12
N LYS A 658 44.08 -18.66 -58.21
CA LYS A 658 45.25 -18.07 -57.51
C LYS A 658 45.24 -18.36 -56.01
N ARG A 659 44.05 -18.37 -55.40
CA ARG A 659 43.80 -18.64 -53.97
C ARG A 659 43.92 -20.14 -53.63
N CYS A 660 42.91 -20.95 -53.99
CA CYS A 660 42.82 -22.37 -53.59
C CYS A 660 43.52 -23.39 -54.50
N LYS A 661 44.17 -22.96 -55.59
CA LYS A 661 44.90 -23.80 -56.58
C LYS A 661 44.06 -24.84 -57.34
N LYS A 662 42.72 -24.77 -57.22
CA LYS A 662 41.74 -25.50 -58.05
C LYS A 662 41.91 -25.12 -59.52
N ALA A 663 42.00 -26.09 -60.42
CA ALA A 663 42.22 -25.88 -61.85
C ALA A 663 40.99 -26.21 -62.69
N GLU A 664 40.83 -25.50 -63.81
CA GLU A 664 39.86 -25.78 -64.87
C GLU A 664 40.64 -26.00 -66.18
N ASN A 665 40.30 -27.03 -66.94
CA ASN A 665 40.93 -27.32 -68.24
C ASN A 665 39.95 -27.98 -69.21
N GLU A 666 40.22 -27.81 -70.51
CA GLU A 666 39.45 -28.40 -71.60
C GLU A 666 40.39 -28.72 -72.78
N THR A 667 40.17 -29.84 -73.47
CA THR A 667 40.94 -30.22 -74.66
C THR A 667 40.00 -30.56 -75.80
N VAL A 668 40.24 -29.96 -76.97
CA VAL A 668 39.36 -30.06 -78.14
C VAL A 668 40.13 -30.49 -79.38
N THR A 669 39.48 -31.25 -80.25
CA THR A 669 40.00 -31.63 -81.57
C THR A 669 39.81 -30.47 -82.55
N THR A 670 40.80 -30.22 -83.41
CA THR A 670 40.76 -29.09 -84.35
C THR A 670 40.20 -29.48 -85.72
N THR A 671 39.71 -28.48 -86.44
CA THR A 671 39.26 -28.60 -87.83
C THR A 671 40.19 -27.82 -88.75
N TYR A 672 40.32 -28.21 -90.02
CA TYR A 672 41.12 -27.47 -90.99
C TYR A 672 40.51 -27.37 -92.38
N THR A 673 40.95 -26.37 -93.14
CA THR A 673 40.70 -26.21 -94.59
C THR A 673 42.01 -26.30 -95.37
N GLU A 674 41.99 -26.75 -96.63
CA GLU A 674 43.19 -27.00 -97.44
C GLU A 674 43.05 -26.43 -98.87
N GLU A 675 44.09 -25.73 -99.33
CA GLU A 675 44.32 -25.40 -100.74
C GLU A 675 45.46 -26.27 -101.28
N LYS A 676 45.21 -26.96 -102.40
CA LYS A 676 46.15 -27.94 -102.97
C LYS A 676 47.21 -27.26 -103.85
N ALA A 677 48.42 -27.82 -103.81
CA ALA A 677 49.52 -27.42 -104.68
C ALA A 677 49.30 -27.89 -106.15
N GLY A 678 49.89 -27.16 -107.09
CA GLY A 678 49.87 -27.45 -108.54
C GLY A 678 51.25 -27.83 -109.08
N CYS A 679 51.37 -27.95 -110.42
CA CYS A 679 52.63 -28.31 -111.07
C CYS A 679 53.76 -27.31 -110.78
N GLU A 680 53.43 -26.02 -110.62
CA GLU A 680 54.38 -24.91 -110.39
C GLU A 680 53.99 -24.01 -109.19
N THR A 681 52.97 -24.38 -108.40
CA THR A 681 52.41 -23.55 -107.31
C THR A 681 52.26 -24.30 -105.98
N SER A 682 52.51 -23.61 -104.87
CA SER A 682 52.35 -24.11 -103.49
C SER A 682 50.90 -24.11 -103.01
N GLY A 683 50.62 -24.88 -101.94
CA GLY A 683 49.31 -24.95 -101.27
C GLY A 683 49.38 -24.52 -99.79
N LYS A 684 48.26 -24.59 -99.05
CA LYS A 684 48.22 -24.29 -97.59
C LYS A 684 47.17 -25.08 -96.81
N ARG A 685 47.27 -25.08 -95.48
CA ARG A 685 46.27 -25.54 -94.51
C ARG A 685 46.05 -24.51 -93.40
N ASP A 686 44.79 -24.28 -93.02
CA ASP A 686 44.38 -23.40 -91.93
C ASP A 686 43.57 -24.17 -90.89
N TYR A 687 44.07 -24.25 -89.64
CA TYR A 687 43.50 -24.98 -88.50
C TYR A 687 42.73 -24.07 -87.54
N ARG A 688 41.70 -24.60 -86.87
CA ARG A 688 40.83 -23.90 -85.91
C ARG A 688 40.37 -24.79 -84.75
N ALA A 689 40.37 -24.25 -83.54
CA ALA A 689 39.93 -24.90 -82.30
C ALA A 689 38.87 -24.05 -81.58
N GLU A 690 37.73 -24.66 -81.21
CA GLU A 690 36.65 -24.03 -80.42
C GLU A 690 36.45 -24.80 -79.12
N PHE A 691 36.29 -24.07 -78.00
CA PHE A 691 36.08 -24.63 -76.67
C PHE A 691 34.59 -24.53 -76.26
N THR A 692 34.13 -25.48 -75.46
CA THR A 692 32.74 -25.52 -74.94
C THR A 692 32.59 -24.67 -73.69
N ASN A 693 33.67 -24.47 -72.92
CA ASN A 693 33.72 -23.49 -71.84
C ASN A 693 33.80 -22.08 -72.42
N PRO A 694 32.81 -21.19 -72.22
CA PRO A 694 32.78 -19.86 -72.82
C PRO A 694 33.83 -18.89 -72.26
N VAL A 695 34.66 -19.33 -71.30
CA VAL A 695 35.81 -18.56 -70.77
C VAL A 695 37.11 -18.90 -71.51
N PHE A 696 37.10 -19.84 -72.46
CA PHE A 696 38.23 -20.19 -73.31
C PHE A 696 38.00 -19.72 -74.75
N GLU A 697 38.96 -18.97 -75.29
CA GLU A 697 38.85 -18.29 -76.59
C GLU A 697 39.22 -19.20 -77.77
N VAL A 698 38.55 -19.00 -78.91
CA VAL A 698 38.77 -19.71 -80.17
C VAL A 698 40.18 -19.44 -80.71
N GLN A 699 40.93 -20.51 -81.04
CA GLN A 699 42.32 -20.43 -81.52
C GLN A 699 42.44 -20.84 -83.00
N THR A 700 43.41 -20.29 -83.75
CA THR A 700 43.67 -20.61 -85.17
C THR A 700 45.16 -20.63 -85.52
N LYS A 701 45.57 -21.37 -86.58
CA LYS A 701 46.98 -21.58 -86.98
C LYS A 701 47.13 -22.03 -88.46
N THR A 702 48.16 -21.58 -89.17
CA THR A 702 48.34 -21.82 -90.64
C THR A 702 49.66 -22.52 -91.00
N VAL A 703 49.67 -23.36 -92.04
CA VAL A 703 50.82 -24.15 -92.56
C VAL A 703 50.84 -24.19 -94.11
N ILE A 704 51.99 -24.32 -94.77
CA ILE A 704 52.18 -24.23 -96.25
C ILE A 704 52.71 -25.55 -96.86
N LEU A 705 52.41 -25.82 -98.14
CA LEU A 705 52.69 -27.06 -98.91
C LEU A 705 53.42 -26.79 -100.26
N ASN A 706 54.05 -27.80 -100.89
CA ASN A 706 55.00 -27.65 -102.04
C ASN A 706 54.49 -28.15 -103.43
N PRO A 707 55.06 -27.70 -104.58
CA PRO A 707 54.61 -28.00 -105.96
C PRO A 707 55.02 -29.39 -106.57
N LEU A 708 54.56 -29.70 -107.81
CA LEU A 708 54.45 -31.09 -108.32
C LEU A 708 55.16 -31.54 -109.65
N GLY A 709 55.45 -30.70 -110.67
CA GLY A 709 56.23 -31.11 -111.87
C GLY A 709 55.48 -31.70 -113.11
N HIS A 710 56.20 -32.43 -114.00
CA HIS A 710 55.73 -32.93 -115.33
C HIS A 710 56.21 -34.36 -115.66
N ASP A 711 55.39 -35.16 -116.38
CA ASP A 711 55.64 -36.56 -116.79
C ASP A 711 55.04 -36.88 -118.19
N THR A 712 55.60 -37.84 -118.93
CA THR A 712 55.14 -38.32 -120.26
C THR A 712 55.06 -39.86 -120.36
N THR A 713 55.25 -40.58 -119.25
CA THR A 713 55.26 -42.05 -119.23
C THR A 713 53.85 -42.63 -119.43
N ASP A 714 53.75 -43.75 -120.15
CA ASP A 714 52.53 -44.54 -120.44
C ASP A 714 51.52 -43.92 -121.44
N VAL A 715 51.87 -42.83 -122.14
CA VAL A 715 50.93 -42.12 -123.02
C VAL A 715 50.76 -42.81 -124.38
N VAL A 716 49.54 -43.28 -124.65
CA VAL A 716 49.11 -43.87 -125.94
C VAL A 716 49.11 -42.81 -127.03
N TRP A 717 49.50 -43.16 -128.26
CA TRP A 717 49.63 -42.21 -129.38
C TRP A 717 48.27 -41.64 -129.87
N PRO A 718 47.91 -40.36 -129.58
CA PRO A 718 46.90 -39.62 -130.32
C PRO A 718 47.19 -39.54 -131.82
N LYS A 719 46.13 -39.32 -132.61
CA LYS A 719 46.11 -39.46 -134.08
C LYS A 719 45.04 -38.56 -134.71
N ASP A 720 45.27 -38.10 -135.93
CA ASP A 720 44.28 -37.41 -136.76
C ASP A 720 44.09 -38.13 -138.11
N GLU A 721 43.61 -37.44 -139.15
CA GLU A 721 43.42 -38.02 -140.49
C GLU A 721 44.73 -38.20 -141.29
N LYS A 722 45.82 -37.56 -140.85
CA LYS A 722 47.14 -37.57 -141.50
C LYS A 722 48.22 -38.19 -140.62
N VAL A 723 48.30 -37.83 -139.33
CA VAL A 723 49.45 -38.08 -138.44
C VAL A 723 49.11 -38.47 -136.99
N HIS A 724 50.04 -39.09 -136.27
CA HIS A 724 49.98 -39.45 -134.84
C HIS A 724 51.14 -38.84 -134.03
N TRP A 725 50.92 -38.56 -132.73
CA TRP A 725 51.90 -37.98 -131.79
C TRP A 725 51.77 -38.50 -130.33
N LYS A 726 52.42 -37.88 -129.32
CA LYS A 726 52.25 -38.12 -127.86
C LYS A 726 52.01 -36.83 -127.04
N ASP A 727 51.28 -36.92 -125.94
CA ASP A 727 50.95 -35.80 -125.03
C ASP A 727 51.58 -35.92 -123.62
N CYS A 728 51.44 -34.89 -122.78
CA CYS A 728 51.92 -34.86 -121.38
C CYS A 728 50.86 -35.36 -120.37
N LYS A 729 51.28 -36.20 -119.41
CA LYS A 729 50.41 -36.92 -118.46
C LYS A 729 49.72 -36.02 -117.43
N ASN A 730 50.36 -34.91 -117.05
CA ASN A 730 49.79 -33.93 -116.12
C ASN A 730 48.88 -32.89 -116.83
N GLU A 731 48.27 -33.30 -117.95
CA GLU A 731 47.26 -32.58 -118.75
C GLU A 731 47.62 -31.14 -119.18
N CYS A 732 48.90 -30.76 -119.14
CA CYS A 732 49.37 -29.39 -119.43
C CYS A 732 49.44 -29.01 -120.92
N GLY A 733 48.86 -29.81 -121.81
CA GLY A 733 48.57 -29.43 -123.21
C GLY A 733 49.74 -29.40 -124.22
N LYS A 734 50.94 -29.88 -123.87
CA LYS A 734 52.08 -29.96 -124.81
C LYS A 734 52.11 -31.30 -125.57
N LYS A 735 52.36 -31.22 -126.89
CA LYS A 735 52.50 -32.33 -127.86
C LYS A 735 53.96 -32.61 -128.22
N LEU A 736 54.33 -33.86 -128.47
CA LEU A 736 55.68 -34.34 -128.80
C LEU A 736 55.65 -35.50 -129.84
N GLU A 737 56.72 -35.67 -130.65
CA GLU A 737 56.97 -36.78 -131.60
C GLU A 737 55.87 -37.08 -132.67
N GLN A 738 55.93 -36.65 -133.95
CA GLN A 738 54.77 -36.75 -134.91
C GLN A 738 55.04 -37.44 -136.29
N ALA A 739 54.18 -38.35 -136.81
CA ALA A 739 54.34 -39.12 -138.09
C ALA A 739 53.04 -39.70 -138.76
N GLU A 740 53.04 -40.19 -140.03
CA GLU A 740 51.84 -40.53 -140.89
C GLU A 740 51.18 -41.96 -140.75
N HIS A 741 50.27 -42.43 -141.66
CA HIS A 741 49.27 -43.52 -141.46
C HIS A 741 49.11 -44.63 -142.55
N THR A 742 48.43 -45.78 -142.26
CA THR A 742 48.17 -46.95 -143.18
C THR A 742 47.06 -47.93 -142.65
N PHE A 743 46.16 -48.56 -143.46
CA PHE A 743 44.81 -49.07 -143.00
C PHE A 743 44.29 -50.51 -143.38
N LYS A 744 43.17 -50.98 -142.75
CA LYS A 744 42.35 -52.24 -142.89
C LYS A 744 40.86 -52.08 -142.35
N THR A 745 40.04 -53.15 -142.13
CA THR A 745 38.53 -53.09 -141.95
C THR A 745 37.89 -54.03 -140.86
N VAL A 746 36.76 -53.66 -140.18
CA VAL A 746 36.08 -54.39 -139.03
C VAL A 746 34.52 -54.18 -138.94
N ILE A 747 33.76 -54.82 -138.00
CA ILE A 747 32.28 -54.68 -137.71
C ILE A 747 31.96 -54.78 -136.19
N ASP A 748 30.91 -54.09 -135.67
CA ASP A 748 30.57 -53.99 -134.22
C ASP A 748 29.26 -54.67 -133.72
N ARG A 749 28.17 -53.93 -133.36
CA ARG A 749 27.06 -54.43 -132.48
C ARG A 749 25.72 -53.66 -132.56
N GLN A 750 24.58 -54.33 -132.30
CA GLN A 750 23.22 -53.77 -132.13
C GLN A 750 22.80 -53.57 -130.65
N ALA A 751 21.63 -52.97 -130.38
CA ALA A 751 20.95 -53.00 -129.07
C ALA A 751 19.40 -52.91 -129.22
N THR A 752 18.65 -52.58 -128.16
CA THR A 752 17.23 -52.94 -127.99
C THR A 752 16.99 -53.43 -126.53
N GLU A 753 16.35 -52.82 -125.52
CA GLU A 753 15.57 -51.57 -125.36
C GLU A 753 16.29 -50.51 -124.48
N SER A 754 15.88 -49.24 -124.47
CA SER A 754 15.33 -48.50 -125.62
C SER A 754 16.46 -48.14 -126.63
N THR A 755 17.53 -48.95 -126.67
CA THR A 755 18.93 -48.63 -127.06
C THR A 755 19.31 -49.02 -128.51
N GLU A 756 20.47 -48.59 -129.07
CA GLU A 756 20.94 -48.86 -130.48
C GLU A 756 22.49 -49.15 -130.66
N GLY A 757 23.12 -49.04 -131.87
CA GLY A 757 24.44 -49.69 -132.26
C GLY A 757 25.46 -48.99 -133.24
N SER A 758 26.51 -49.70 -133.77
CA SER A 758 27.68 -49.13 -134.56
C SER A 758 28.45 -50.03 -135.59
N SER A 759 29.51 -49.53 -136.30
CA SER A 759 30.48 -50.23 -137.22
C SER A 759 31.73 -49.38 -137.67
N HIS A 760 32.91 -49.94 -138.08
CA HIS A 760 34.13 -49.15 -138.47
C HIS A 760 35.25 -49.80 -139.39
N GLU A 761 36.19 -49.01 -139.96
CA GLU A 761 37.52 -49.41 -140.56
C GLU A 761 38.72 -48.95 -139.69
N GLU A 762 39.96 -49.47 -139.78
CA GLU A 762 41.08 -49.09 -138.86
C GLU A 762 42.55 -49.00 -139.40
N CYS A 763 43.45 -48.25 -138.71
CA CYS A 763 44.89 -48.02 -139.04
C CYS A 763 45.90 -48.93 -138.28
N ASN A 764 47.01 -49.32 -138.92
CA ASN A 764 48.00 -50.29 -138.44
C ASN A 764 48.86 -49.86 -137.23
N VAL A 765 49.26 -48.59 -137.11
CA VAL A 765 50.16 -48.14 -136.02
C VAL A 765 49.35 -47.56 -134.85
N CYS A 766 48.40 -46.68 -135.16
CA CYS A 766 47.66 -45.90 -134.17
C CYS A 766 46.22 -46.38 -133.95
N GLY A 767 45.70 -47.32 -134.75
CA GLY A 767 44.30 -47.77 -134.65
C GLY A 767 43.28 -46.66 -134.93
N TYR A 768 43.55 -45.70 -135.82
CA TYR A 768 42.58 -44.69 -136.24
C TYR A 768 41.38 -45.33 -136.97
N GLN A 769 40.16 -45.07 -136.46
CA GLN A 769 38.89 -45.72 -136.80
C GLN A 769 37.73 -44.73 -137.12
N LYS A 770 36.45 -45.18 -137.18
CA LYS A 770 35.28 -44.38 -137.65
C LYS A 770 33.86 -44.44 -136.74
N ALA A 771 33.62 -44.04 -135.34
CA ALA A 771 32.30 -43.88 -134.34
C ALA A 771 32.19 -43.33 -132.69
N ALA A 772 31.03 -42.96 -131.85
CA ALA A 772 30.81 -42.58 -130.24
C ALA A 772 29.38 -42.14 -129.34
N VAL A 773 29.14 -42.02 -127.89
CA VAL A 773 27.83 -41.58 -126.93
C VAL A 773 27.77 -41.14 -125.24
N VAL A 774 26.63 -40.77 -124.39
CA VAL A 774 26.43 -40.16 -122.84
C VAL A 774 25.07 -40.15 -121.78
N ILE A 775 24.92 -39.70 -120.38
CA ILE A 775 23.69 -39.62 -119.25
C ILE A 775 23.58 -38.77 -117.73
N PRO A 776 22.49 -38.65 -116.74
CA PRO A 776 22.12 -37.69 -115.45
C PRO A 776 21.35 -37.99 -113.92
N VAL A 777 20.94 -37.05 -112.86
CA VAL A 777 20.28 -37.14 -111.33
C VAL A 777 19.41 -35.91 -110.51
N ILE A 778 18.86 -35.54 -109.19
CA ILE A 778 18.56 -35.78 -107.58
C ILE A 778 17.37 -34.86 -106.71
N LYS A 779 16.86 -34.48 -105.38
CA LYS A 779 16.95 -34.25 -103.73
C LYS A 779 15.59 -34.20 -102.66
N LYS A 780 15.11 -33.70 -101.35
CA LYS A 780 15.08 -32.64 -100.07
C LYS A 780 14.45 -33.05 -98.51
N GLU A 781 13.87 -32.49 -97.28
CA GLU A 781 13.15 -31.30 -96.37
C GLU A 781 12.98 -31.25 -94.63
N GLU A 782 12.10 -30.45 -93.75
CA GLU A 782 12.10 -30.04 -92.13
C GLU A 782 10.82 -29.48 -91.06
N THR A 783 10.76 -29.21 -89.61
CA THR A 783 9.62 -28.60 -88.54
C THR A 783 9.73 -28.19 -86.84
N ILE A 784 8.80 -27.49 -85.93
CA ILE A 784 8.85 -26.80 -84.41
C ILE A 784 7.58 -26.50 -83.25
N SER A 785 7.60 -26.10 -81.83
CA SER A 785 6.47 -25.57 -80.71
C SER A 785 6.63 -25.06 -79.05
N GLY A 786 5.65 -24.47 -78.12
CA GLY A 786 5.60 -24.17 -76.48
C GLY A 786 4.62 -23.12 -75.48
N GLN A 787 4.38 -23.08 -74.03
CA GLN A 787 3.47 -22.14 -72.99
C GLN A 787 3.44 -22.03 -71.23
N PRO A 788 2.72 -21.08 -70.34
CA PRO A 788 2.71 -20.71 -68.72
C PRO A 788 1.46 -20.10 -67.66
N SER A 789 1.53 -19.69 -66.24
CA SER A 789 0.46 -19.14 -65.08
C SER A 789 0.87 -18.38 -63.59
N ASP A 790 0.29 -17.86 -62.33
CA ASP A 790 -0.93 -17.43 -61.29
C ASP A 790 -0.61 -16.58 -59.81
N SER A 791 -1.20 -16.05 -58.55
CA SER A 791 -2.43 -15.74 -57.50
C SER A 791 -2.37 -14.72 -56.08
N SER A 792 -3.36 -14.42 -55.04
CA SER A 792 -3.37 -13.52 -53.63
C SER A 792 -4.67 -13.34 -52.51
N LYS A 793 -5.07 -12.62 -51.27
CA LYS A 793 -4.78 -11.75 -49.90
C LYS A 793 -5.95 -11.26 -48.70
N ASN A 794 -5.82 -10.70 -47.36
CA ASN A 794 -6.85 -9.95 -46.28
C ASN A 794 -6.42 -9.15 -44.83
N ASP A 795 -6.99 -8.54 -43.62
CA ASP A 795 -8.23 -8.24 -42.58
C ASP A 795 -8.23 -7.11 -41.26
N GLN A 796 -9.19 -6.84 -40.18
CA GLN A 796 -9.30 -5.68 -38.98
C GLN A 796 -10.29 -5.56 -37.56
N THR A 797 -10.30 -4.58 -36.46
CA THR A 797 -11.25 -4.32 -35.11
C THR A 797 -11.19 -3.07 -33.92
N THR A 798 -12.15 -2.66 -32.88
CA THR A 798 -12.21 -1.47 -31.71
C THR A 798 -13.30 -1.21 -30.39
N THR A 799 -13.15 -0.44 -29.13
CA THR A 799 -14.12 0.42 -28.10
C THR A 799 -13.79 1.07 -26.57
N ASP A 800 -14.18 2.37 -26.18
CA ASP A 800 -14.73 3.24 -24.96
C ASP A 800 -14.33 3.49 -23.38
N LYS A 801 -14.25 4.81 -22.92
CA LYS A 801 -14.55 5.66 -21.63
C LYS A 801 -14.06 5.60 -20.10
N ASN A 802 -13.51 6.75 -19.59
CA ASN A 802 -13.72 7.64 -18.36
C ASN A 802 -13.67 7.31 -16.79
N ASN A 803 -12.83 8.09 -16.04
CA ASN A 803 -13.10 8.96 -14.82
C ASN A 803 -12.52 8.70 -13.36
N GLN A 804 -11.99 9.79 -12.75
CA GLN A 804 -11.80 10.26 -11.33
C GLN A 804 -11.44 9.38 -10.09
N THR A 805 -10.95 10.05 -9.04
CA THR A 805 -10.26 9.55 -7.82
C THR A 805 -11.06 9.63 -6.51
N ALA A 806 -10.70 8.83 -5.48
CA ALA A 806 -11.26 8.87 -4.11
C ALA A 806 -10.32 8.24 -3.04
N ASP A 807 -10.63 8.44 -1.76
CA ASP A 807 -9.78 8.23 -0.57
C ASP A 807 -9.05 6.87 -0.42
N THR A 808 -7.78 6.94 0.02
CA THR A 808 -6.92 5.77 0.28
C THR A 808 -6.98 5.26 1.72
N LEU A 809 -7.50 4.04 1.90
CA LEU A 809 -7.41 3.24 3.13
C LEU A 809 -5.96 2.76 3.40
N THR A 810 -5.63 2.35 4.62
CA THR A 810 -4.28 1.87 4.99
C THR A 810 -4.21 0.38 5.31
N VAL A 811 -3.07 -0.26 5.08
CA VAL A 811 -2.84 -1.68 5.44
C VAL A 811 -2.86 -1.83 6.97
N GLY A 812 -3.60 -2.83 7.48
CA GLY A 812 -3.83 -3.01 8.91
C GLY A 812 -5.11 -2.33 9.42
N GLN A 813 -5.64 -1.32 8.71
CA GLN A 813 -6.89 -0.65 9.05
C GLN A 813 -8.05 -1.67 9.17
N VAL A 814 -8.89 -1.47 10.18
CA VAL A 814 -10.12 -2.24 10.39
C VAL A 814 -11.28 -1.46 9.81
N VAL A 815 -12.05 -2.09 8.94
CA VAL A 815 -13.13 -1.46 8.16
C VAL A 815 -14.38 -2.34 8.22
N VAL A 816 -15.56 -1.72 8.32
CA VAL A 816 -16.84 -2.44 8.27
C VAL A 816 -17.39 -2.37 6.85
N ASN A 817 -17.57 -3.52 6.21
CA ASN A 817 -18.20 -3.58 4.90
C ASN A 817 -19.69 -3.31 5.03
N GLN A 818 -20.20 -2.23 4.44
CA GLN A 818 -21.61 -1.85 4.52
C GLN A 818 -22.56 -2.95 4.01
N ALA A 819 -22.14 -3.74 3.01
CA ALA A 819 -22.99 -4.72 2.33
C ALA A 819 -23.27 -6.01 3.15
N ASP A 820 -22.42 -6.38 4.11
CA ASP A 820 -22.63 -7.54 5.00
C ASP A 820 -22.57 -7.18 6.51
N GLY A 821 -22.12 -5.96 6.84
CA GLY A 821 -21.89 -5.46 8.18
C GLY A 821 -20.75 -6.15 8.93
N ALA A 822 -19.96 -7.01 8.30
CA ALA A 822 -18.82 -7.65 8.90
C ALA A 822 -17.59 -6.72 8.89
N SER A 823 -16.72 -6.89 9.87
CA SER A 823 -15.43 -6.20 9.96
C SER A 823 -14.35 -7.00 9.24
N TYR A 824 -13.52 -6.28 8.49
CA TYR A 824 -12.39 -6.76 7.73
C TYR A 824 -11.15 -5.96 8.12
N THR A 825 -9.97 -6.56 7.96
CA THR A 825 -8.69 -5.87 8.07
C THR A 825 -8.03 -5.82 6.71
N ILE A 826 -7.61 -4.63 6.26
CA ILE A 826 -6.85 -4.47 5.02
C ILE A 826 -5.55 -5.26 5.14
N LYS A 827 -5.32 -6.22 4.22
CA LYS A 827 -4.11 -7.04 4.17
C LYS A 827 -3.12 -6.60 3.11
N LYS A 828 -3.61 -6.01 2.02
CA LYS A 828 -2.82 -5.30 1.02
C LYS A 828 -3.74 -4.35 0.24
N ASN A 829 -3.25 -3.18 -0.14
CA ASN A 829 -3.89 -2.27 -1.10
C ASN A 829 -2.89 -1.55 -2.04
N SER A 830 -1.64 -2.02 -2.09
CA SER A 830 -0.64 -1.59 -3.07
C SER A 830 -0.67 -2.48 -4.32
N ASP A 831 0.00 -2.03 -5.39
CA ASP A 831 0.33 -2.82 -6.58
C ASP A 831 -0.88 -3.43 -7.31
N ASN A 832 -2.04 -2.75 -7.26
CA ASN A 832 -3.36 -3.26 -7.70
C ASN A 832 -3.81 -4.60 -7.05
N VAL A 833 -3.13 -5.05 -5.97
CA VAL A 833 -3.45 -6.28 -5.23
C VAL A 833 -4.19 -5.95 -3.95
N TYR A 834 -5.50 -5.75 -4.09
CA TYR A 834 -6.43 -5.49 -2.99
C TYR A 834 -6.84 -6.78 -2.27
N GLU A 835 -6.39 -6.96 -1.02
CA GLU A 835 -6.70 -8.13 -0.17
C GLU A 835 -7.14 -7.74 1.25
N VAL A 836 -8.04 -8.54 1.83
CA VAL A 836 -8.54 -8.39 3.21
C VAL A 836 -8.58 -9.71 3.99
N GLU A 837 -8.39 -9.60 5.30
CA GLU A 837 -8.68 -10.63 6.29
C GLU A 837 -10.07 -10.39 6.88
N TYR A 838 -10.93 -11.41 6.88
CA TYR A 838 -12.21 -11.34 7.59
C TYR A 838 -11.95 -11.36 9.11
N LYS A 839 -12.28 -10.27 9.81
CA LYS A 839 -11.99 -10.08 11.24
C LYS A 839 -13.13 -10.62 12.13
N ALA A 840 -14.34 -10.11 11.99
CA ALA A 840 -15.51 -10.55 12.78
C ALA A 840 -16.85 -10.28 12.09
N PRO A 841 -17.90 -11.11 12.30
CA PRO A 841 -19.25 -10.90 11.77
C PRO A 841 -19.98 -9.73 12.41
N LYS A 842 -21.01 -9.20 11.72
CA LYS A 842 -21.85 -8.06 12.15
C LYS A 842 -22.31 -8.15 13.60
N ASN A 843 -22.69 -9.33 14.08
CA ASN A 843 -22.88 -9.55 15.52
C ASN A 843 -22.86 -11.04 15.91
N LYS A 844 -22.71 -11.29 17.22
CA LYS A 844 -22.71 -12.63 17.84
C LYS A 844 -24.08 -13.34 17.83
N LYS A 845 -25.16 -12.66 17.37
CA LYS A 845 -26.53 -13.20 17.30
C LYS A 845 -26.81 -13.96 15.98
N GLN A 846 -26.01 -13.75 14.92
CA GLN A 846 -26.22 -14.36 13.59
C GLN A 846 -26.21 -15.90 13.59
N THR A 847 -27.19 -16.51 12.89
CA THR A 847 -27.32 -17.97 12.78
C THR A 847 -26.66 -18.55 11.52
N LYS A 848 -26.46 -17.73 10.48
CA LYS A 848 -25.76 -18.04 9.23
C LYS A 848 -24.73 -16.94 8.97
N ILE A 849 -23.49 -17.32 8.67
CA ILE A 849 -22.42 -16.40 8.25
C ILE A 849 -21.88 -16.85 6.90
N VAL A 850 -21.55 -15.89 6.04
CA VAL A 850 -20.82 -16.09 4.79
C VAL A 850 -19.57 -15.20 4.84
N VAL A 851 -18.39 -15.80 4.70
CA VAL A 851 -17.17 -15.09 4.31
C VAL A 851 -17.17 -15.10 2.78
N PRO A 852 -17.33 -13.95 2.11
CA PRO A 852 -17.47 -13.90 0.66
C PRO A 852 -16.14 -14.18 -0.06
N ASP A 853 -16.18 -14.23 -1.39
CA ASP A 853 -14.97 -14.34 -2.21
C ASP A 853 -14.23 -12.99 -2.30
N THR A 854 -15.00 -11.90 -2.36
CA THR A 854 -14.56 -10.51 -2.50
C THR A 854 -15.56 -9.59 -1.79
N ILE A 855 -15.14 -8.37 -1.43
CA ILE A 855 -15.99 -7.27 -0.97
C ILE A 855 -15.66 -5.99 -1.75
N LYS A 856 -16.51 -4.97 -1.68
CA LYS A 856 -16.18 -3.61 -2.15
C LYS A 856 -16.10 -2.64 -0.96
N ILE A 857 -15.12 -1.75 -0.98
CA ILE A 857 -14.96 -0.64 -0.04
C ILE A 857 -14.44 0.55 -0.85
N ASN A 858 -15.05 1.73 -0.71
CA ASN A 858 -14.74 2.93 -1.50
C ASN A 858 -14.66 2.64 -3.02
N GLY A 859 -15.61 1.85 -3.54
CA GLY A 859 -15.64 1.37 -4.94
C GLY A 859 -14.66 0.21 -5.25
N VAL A 860 -13.47 0.21 -4.64
CA VAL A 860 -12.38 -0.75 -4.84
C VAL A 860 -12.78 -2.17 -4.39
N THR A 861 -12.41 -3.18 -5.19
CA THR A 861 -12.80 -4.58 -4.95
C THR A 861 -11.68 -5.39 -4.30
N TYR A 862 -11.82 -5.72 -3.02
CA TYR A 862 -10.86 -6.49 -2.22
C TYR A 862 -11.16 -7.98 -2.26
N LYS A 863 -10.13 -8.82 -2.42
CA LYS A 863 -10.20 -10.29 -2.32
C LYS A 863 -10.13 -10.71 -0.85
N VAL A 864 -11.06 -11.55 -0.39
CA VAL A 864 -11.00 -12.08 0.99
C VAL A 864 -10.07 -13.29 1.01
N THR A 865 -8.84 -13.12 1.49
CA THR A 865 -7.78 -14.13 1.41
C THR A 865 -7.45 -14.80 2.74
N SER A 866 -7.90 -14.26 3.88
CA SER A 866 -7.77 -14.94 5.16
C SER A 866 -8.95 -14.71 6.12
N ILE A 867 -8.99 -15.49 7.19
CA ILE A 867 -9.91 -15.35 8.33
C ILE A 867 -9.09 -15.26 9.61
N ALA A 868 -9.33 -14.21 10.40
CA ALA A 868 -8.57 -13.87 11.60
C ALA A 868 -8.61 -14.94 12.71
N LYS A 869 -7.62 -14.88 13.62
CA LYS A 869 -7.64 -15.60 14.91
C LYS A 869 -8.93 -15.24 15.66
N ASN A 870 -9.61 -16.24 16.22
CA ASN A 870 -10.87 -16.10 16.96
C ASN A 870 -12.10 -15.56 16.17
N ALA A 871 -12.08 -15.45 14.83
CA ALA A 871 -13.12 -14.70 14.07
C ALA A 871 -14.60 -15.07 14.31
N PHE A 872 -14.92 -16.31 14.73
CA PHE A 872 -16.28 -16.71 15.14
C PHE A 872 -16.35 -17.20 16.61
N LYS A 873 -15.30 -16.99 17.41
CA LYS A 873 -15.22 -17.43 18.81
C LYS A 873 -16.43 -16.92 19.60
N ASN A 874 -17.00 -17.78 20.43
CA ASN A 874 -18.17 -17.49 21.27
C ASN A 874 -19.48 -17.15 20.53
N ASN A 875 -19.61 -17.40 19.22
CA ASN A 875 -20.87 -17.24 18.49
C ASN A 875 -21.87 -18.38 18.82
N LYS A 876 -22.43 -18.33 20.04
CA LYS A 876 -23.30 -19.36 20.66
C LYS A 876 -24.56 -19.70 19.84
N LYS A 877 -25.05 -18.79 18.98
CA LYS A 877 -26.28 -18.95 18.16
C LYS A 877 -26.00 -19.46 16.72
N LEU A 878 -24.74 -19.47 16.29
CA LEU A 878 -24.32 -19.79 14.92
C LEU A 878 -24.58 -21.25 14.54
N LYS A 879 -25.32 -21.47 13.45
CA LYS A 879 -25.70 -22.80 12.91
C LYS A 879 -24.89 -23.19 11.68
N THR A 880 -24.58 -22.23 10.80
CA THR A 880 -23.89 -22.51 9.51
C THR A 880 -22.88 -21.43 9.12
N VAL A 881 -21.71 -21.84 8.64
CA VAL A 881 -20.69 -20.94 8.06
C VAL A 881 -20.38 -21.37 6.63
N THR A 882 -20.25 -20.41 5.71
CA THR A 882 -19.68 -20.63 4.36
C THR A 882 -18.41 -19.79 4.22
N ILE A 883 -17.34 -20.39 3.71
CA ILE A 883 -16.04 -19.75 3.47
C ILE A 883 -15.77 -19.68 1.97
N GLY A 884 -15.44 -18.48 1.47
CA GLY A 884 -15.17 -18.19 0.06
C GLY A 884 -14.02 -18.98 -0.56
N LYS A 885 -13.94 -18.93 -1.90
CA LYS A 885 -12.95 -19.67 -2.71
C LYS A 885 -11.54 -19.07 -2.63
N ASN A 886 -11.44 -17.78 -2.32
CA ASN A 886 -10.19 -17.03 -2.30
C ASN A 886 -9.36 -17.23 -1.03
N VAL A 887 -10.01 -17.59 0.09
CA VAL A 887 -9.40 -17.74 1.43
C VAL A 887 -8.29 -18.80 1.43
N SER A 888 -7.03 -18.39 1.52
CA SER A 888 -5.85 -19.25 1.59
C SER A 888 -5.47 -19.63 3.03
N LYS A 889 -5.82 -18.80 4.02
CA LYS A 889 -5.40 -18.92 5.42
C LYS A 889 -6.59 -18.82 6.39
N ILE A 890 -6.61 -19.67 7.43
CA ILE A 890 -7.64 -19.65 8.48
C ILE A 890 -6.96 -19.72 9.85
N GLY A 891 -7.25 -18.72 10.70
CA GLY A 891 -6.63 -18.52 12.00
C GLY A 891 -6.88 -19.60 13.05
N ALA A 892 -6.20 -19.42 14.19
CA ALA A 892 -6.39 -20.23 15.39
C ALA A 892 -7.77 -19.97 16.03
N ASN A 893 -8.34 -21.00 16.67
CA ASN A 893 -9.54 -20.92 17.51
C ASN A 893 -10.81 -20.35 16.83
N VAL A 894 -10.86 -20.33 15.48
CA VAL A 894 -11.92 -19.65 14.71
C VAL A 894 -13.33 -20.10 15.08
N PHE A 895 -13.55 -21.39 15.33
CA PHE A 895 -14.86 -21.94 15.69
C PHE A 895 -15.04 -22.24 17.19
N THR A 896 -14.12 -21.79 18.05
CA THR A 896 -14.14 -22.10 19.48
C THR A 896 -15.44 -21.62 20.15
N ALA A 897 -16.08 -22.51 20.91
CA ALA A 897 -17.36 -22.28 21.60
C ALA A 897 -18.57 -21.94 20.69
N CYS A 898 -18.51 -22.23 19.39
CA CYS A 898 -19.67 -22.20 18.47
C CYS A 898 -20.64 -23.37 18.73
N LYS A 899 -21.21 -23.47 19.95
CA LYS A 899 -21.93 -24.66 20.46
C LYS A 899 -23.09 -25.18 19.57
N LYS A 900 -23.69 -24.34 18.71
CA LYS A 900 -24.82 -24.72 17.82
C LYS A 900 -24.42 -24.97 16.35
N LEU A 901 -23.13 -24.97 16.02
CA LEU A 901 -22.61 -25.05 14.65
C LEU A 901 -22.83 -26.44 14.01
N LYS A 902 -23.79 -26.55 13.10
CA LYS A 902 -24.14 -27.78 12.36
C LYS A 902 -23.39 -27.94 11.04
N THR A 903 -22.98 -26.87 10.35
CA THR A 903 -22.33 -27.00 9.04
C THR A 903 -21.26 -25.93 8.79
N ILE A 904 -20.11 -26.36 8.27
CA ILE A 904 -19.05 -25.50 7.75
C ILE A 904 -18.84 -25.87 6.28
N THR A 905 -19.13 -24.98 5.35
CA THR A 905 -18.89 -25.16 3.91
C THR A 905 -17.64 -24.39 3.51
N ILE A 906 -16.60 -25.05 3.04
CA ILE A 906 -15.33 -24.44 2.62
C ILE A 906 -15.26 -24.51 1.10
N LYS A 907 -15.31 -23.37 0.40
CA LYS A 907 -15.16 -23.31 -1.06
C LYS A 907 -13.69 -23.28 -1.51
N SER A 908 -12.79 -22.78 -0.67
CA SER A 908 -11.36 -22.68 -0.96
C SER A 908 -10.74 -24.02 -1.32
N THR A 909 -9.88 -24.01 -2.34
CA THR A 909 -8.97 -25.10 -2.72
C THR A 909 -7.52 -24.83 -2.32
N LYS A 910 -7.25 -23.73 -1.60
CA LYS A 910 -5.91 -23.17 -1.30
C LYS A 910 -5.36 -23.51 0.11
N LEU A 911 -6.14 -24.15 0.98
CA LEU A 911 -5.71 -24.46 2.35
C LEU A 911 -4.57 -25.52 2.41
N THR A 912 -3.58 -25.27 3.26
CA THR A 912 -2.39 -26.14 3.45
C THR A 912 -2.11 -26.40 4.94
N ALA A 913 -1.09 -27.21 5.24
CA ALA A 913 -0.60 -27.41 6.60
C ALA A 913 -0.03 -26.12 7.24
N LYS A 914 0.60 -25.22 6.45
CA LYS A 914 1.15 -23.95 6.94
C LYS A 914 0.06 -22.90 7.16
N THR A 915 -1.02 -22.92 6.37
CA THR A 915 -2.05 -21.86 6.38
C THR A 915 -3.31 -22.19 7.21
N LEU A 916 -3.39 -23.37 7.83
CA LEU A 916 -4.48 -23.80 8.69
C LEU A 916 -3.95 -24.16 10.10
N SER A 917 -4.44 -23.47 11.13
CA SER A 917 -3.93 -23.67 12.50
C SER A 917 -4.33 -25.01 13.11
N LYS A 918 -3.45 -25.59 13.94
CA LYS A 918 -3.72 -26.81 14.76
C LYS A 918 -4.95 -26.67 15.67
N SER A 919 -5.42 -25.45 15.96
CA SER A 919 -6.60 -25.20 16.80
C SER A 919 -7.82 -24.63 16.07
N THR A 920 -7.81 -24.51 14.73
CA THR A 920 -8.94 -23.92 13.98
C THR A 920 -10.27 -24.61 14.28
N PHE A 921 -10.26 -25.95 14.42
CA PHE A 921 -11.44 -26.77 14.73
C PHE A 921 -11.64 -27.07 16.23
N LYS A 922 -10.88 -26.43 17.15
CA LYS A 922 -11.01 -26.69 18.59
C LYS A 922 -12.42 -26.32 19.07
N GLY A 923 -13.10 -27.25 19.74
CA GLY A 923 -14.42 -27.02 20.34
C GLY A 923 -15.63 -27.12 19.40
N ILE A 924 -15.46 -27.59 18.15
CA ILE A 924 -16.63 -27.96 17.31
C ILE A 924 -17.15 -29.36 17.70
N THR A 925 -18.43 -29.63 17.42
CA THR A 925 -19.13 -30.81 17.97
C THR A 925 -19.18 -31.99 16.99
N LYS A 926 -19.48 -33.20 17.51
CA LYS A 926 -19.78 -34.39 16.67
C LYS A 926 -20.98 -34.22 15.73
N ALA A 927 -21.82 -33.20 15.94
CA ALA A 927 -22.95 -32.87 15.07
C ALA A 927 -22.57 -31.92 13.91
N THR A 928 -21.39 -31.30 13.95
CA THR A 928 -20.89 -30.45 12.87
C THR A 928 -20.52 -31.33 11.65
N THR A 929 -20.97 -30.94 10.46
CA THR A 929 -20.52 -31.52 9.17
C THR A 929 -19.70 -30.50 8.41
N ILE A 930 -18.53 -30.89 7.90
CA ILE A 930 -17.69 -30.03 7.05
C ILE A 930 -17.89 -30.44 5.59
N LYS A 931 -18.32 -29.50 4.76
CA LYS A 931 -18.46 -29.67 3.30
C LYS A 931 -17.25 -29.04 2.61
N VAL A 932 -16.60 -29.77 1.71
CA VAL A 932 -15.41 -29.34 0.94
C VAL A 932 -15.57 -29.69 -0.54
N PRO A 933 -14.83 -29.06 -1.48
CA PRO A 933 -15.00 -29.34 -2.90
C PRO A 933 -14.62 -30.79 -3.22
N LYS A 934 -15.39 -31.49 -4.06
CA LYS A 934 -15.14 -32.90 -4.46
C LYS A 934 -13.65 -33.19 -4.72
N LYS A 935 -12.97 -32.35 -5.53
CA LYS A 935 -11.53 -32.47 -5.88
C LYS A 935 -10.52 -32.25 -4.75
N LYS A 936 -10.94 -31.85 -3.54
CA LYS A 936 -10.08 -31.73 -2.35
C LYS A 936 -10.51 -32.63 -1.19
N LEU A 937 -11.56 -33.44 -1.33
CA LEU A 937 -12.12 -34.25 -0.22
C LEU A 937 -11.07 -35.11 0.49
N SER A 938 -10.29 -35.90 -0.24
CA SER A 938 -9.29 -36.82 0.34
C SER A 938 -8.12 -36.05 0.98
N ALA A 939 -7.65 -34.98 0.34
CA ALA A 939 -6.58 -34.12 0.86
C ALA A 939 -7.01 -33.39 2.14
N TYR A 940 -8.21 -32.80 2.15
CA TYR A 940 -8.72 -32.04 3.30
C TYR A 940 -9.15 -32.95 4.46
N LYS A 941 -9.61 -34.18 4.21
CA LYS A 941 -9.76 -35.21 5.27
C LYS A 941 -8.43 -35.46 6.00
N LYS A 942 -7.34 -35.70 5.27
CA LYS A 942 -5.99 -35.89 5.84
C LYS A 942 -5.51 -34.62 6.57
N LEU A 943 -5.58 -33.47 5.90
CA LEU A 943 -5.16 -32.16 6.44
C LEU A 943 -5.90 -31.82 7.74
N PHE A 944 -7.23 -31.85 7.77
CA PHE A 944 -7.99 -31.42 8.93
C PHE A 944 -7.77 -32.34 10.13
N LYS A 945 -7.65 -33.67 9.92
CA LYS A 945 -7.24 -34.60 11.00
C LYS A 945 -5.86 -34.23 11.58
N SER A 946 -4.90 -33.84 10.74
CA SER A 946 -3.58 -33.34 11.19
C SER A 946 -3.62 -31.95 11.86
N ARG A 947 -4.75 -31.24 11.79
CA ARG A 947 -4.98 -29.91 12.40
C ARG A 947 -6.09 -29.95 13.46
N GLY A 948 -6.17 -31.06 14.20
CA GLY A 948 -7.02 -31.19 15.40
C GLY A 948 -8.48 -31.56 15.16
N LEU A 949 -8.90 -31.92 13.93
CA LEU A 949 -10.25 -32.38 13.68
C LEU A 949 -10.47 -33.80 14.25
N SER A 950 -11.48 -33.98 15.11
CA SER A 950 -11.87 -35.29 15.63
C SER A 950 -12.32 -36.24 14.51
N SER A 951 -11.89 -37.50 14.58
CA SER A 951 -12.32 -38.58 13.67
C SER A 951 -13.84 -38.82 13.66
N LYS A 952 -14.55 -38.39 14.71
CA LYS A 952 -16.01 -38.49 14.83
C LYS A 952 -16.79 -37.44 14.02
N ILE A 953 -16.10 -36.49 13.35
CA ILE A 953 -16.71 -35.40 12.58
C ILE A 953 -16.77 -35.75 11.09
N LYS A 954 -17.96 -35.58 10.48
CA LYS A 954 -18.20 -35.95 9.08
C LYS A 954 -17.66 -34.87 8.13
N VAL A 955 -16.61 -35.21 7.36
CA VAL A 955 -16.15 -34.41 6.21
C VAL A 955 -16.71 -35.03 4.92
N LYS A 956 -17.54 -34.26 4.19
CA LYS A 956 -18.21 -34.68 2.95
C LYS A 956 -17.78 -33.80 1.77
N ALA A 957 -17.88 -34.34 0.55
CA ALA A 957 -17.94 -33.50 -0.63
C ALA A 957 -19.24 -32.68 -0.64
N TYR A 958 -19.21 -31.58 -1.38
CA TYR A 958 -20.36 -31.02 -2.09
C TYR A 958 -20.01 -30.91 -3.57
#